data_AF-A0A521P8P0-F1
#
_entry.id   AF-A0A521P8P0-F1
#
_cell.length_a   1.000
_cell.length_b   1.000
_cell.length_c   1.000
_cell.angle_alpha   90.00
_cell.angle_beta   90.00
_cell.angle_gamma   90.00
#
_symmetry.space_group_name_H-M   'P 1'
#
loop_
_entity.id
_entity.type
_entity.pdbx_description
1 polymer ?
#
loop_
_entity_poly.entity_id
_entity_poly.type
_entity_poly.pdbx_seq_one_letter_code
_entity_poly.pdbx_strand_id
1 'polypeptide(L)'
;MSTLPTFTAACGLAPKGSSAPQAQASRAWSVHAPFVAMLLEHTRPALVVDLGAEGGVPAATFRQSTARGAACHTVDTRLAGHREAAAAFADGSIDLLHVDAGDPARLATLDLAPWRAKLGPQALVLVHGTRAGRKLRRLWALLRQRHPSFEFEQGLGLGVLCLGPRVPPLDGVLARRIEGLVQELERLRSHAAEVTAKRERAEEMLETRHFESLEKDVEIAERDARILALKAHAAAQAARIDGFEASLGLQLVLFYGRLRLRVFPAGTRHGDFYERRRGQLLRWAQRWVAHRSTGRARPSLDTIAALPSRDPARHRPWLAPLTPLSRQSLGARILIVAELSIPACKRYRVDQKVDMFEHLGVETTVLSWRDAEACRAALPFHGLLIFYRVPAAPHMVLLATEARRLGVPSFFDVDDLIFDWDAYRRQLLASGAPSDRMASSKETTAQYRQMLSHCQHGIGSTAAIARSMGEIVPGKTHVVPNALDEGILALAAELERRPVKTDPRFVTIGYGSGSRTHDGDFGVVASALLAVMQRHPQVRLAIHGPLELPAPFRRFADRVFQIPFLQGDDYLRALASWQISIAPLEDSLFNEAKSNIKFIEAAILGVPSICSGTGPFREGIEHGRTGMIADTPEEWEAALTRLVLDAGLRHGIAEEARRSVLSRYHPQVVAARQLQQVIGPLLPAPATRLKVLAVNVLFAPVSFGGATVVAEQLCRRLQADGCDVTVFTAILGSELEPYSVMRYEVDGLPVIAVQVADDTQRALDYDDPQVGEIFARLLKSLRPDVVHFHSVQRLGATMAHACVEAGVPYAITLHDAWWLCERQFMVQDNGVYCNQKAIDLRACSKCVPDSGFTFKRRFFLGDVLDRASLLLAPSEFQRELYVANGVAPQQIAVNRNGVPLPARPRPARRPGSPLRMAYLGGRAVHKGYFWLQQVLEGMRAGGYELVITDIALRTGAASVAATEWRVSGQVRVVAPFEQAEMDAFYDDIDVLLVPSLWKESFGLVVREALARGIWVIATAAGGVVEDIVDGVNGRVIEIGDTDAFRGAIEDALASPDRLPAGGVNAMLPRIRGYDEQAAELKAYLQRIAAAPAAARVVGTTRRAWRSSVIPIAAHGSGPGA
;
A
#
# COMPACT_ATOMS: atom_id res chain seq x y z
N MET A 1 -4.37 -33.25 61.38
CA MET A 1 -5.55 -32.57 60.82
C MET A 1 -6.16 -31.69 61.90
N SER A 2 -5.69 -30.45 61.98
CA SER A 2 -6.30 -29.32 62.68
C SER A 2 -5.98 -28.10 61.82
N THR A 3 -6.99 -27.32 61.50
CA THR A 3 -7.05 -26.27 60.49
C THR A 3 -6.22 -25.04 60.89
N LEU A 4 -5.20 -24.70 60.09
CA LEU A 4 -4.65 -23.35 60.03
C LEU A 4 -5.64 -22.45 59.24
N PRO A 5 -5.90 -21.21 59.67
CA PRO A 5 -6.92 -20.37 59.06
C PRO A 5 -6.46 -19.89 57.68
N THR A 6 -7.18 -20.30 56.65
CA THR A 6 -7.16 -19.70 55.32
C THR A 6 -7.63 -18.26 55.41
N PHE A 7 -6.71 -17.30 55.33
CA PHE A 7 -7.02 -15.93 54.94
C PHE A 7 -7.26 -15.89 53.42
N THR A 8 -8.40 -16.41 52.99
CA THR A 8 -8.99 -16.13 51.68
C THR A 8 -10.02 -15.02 51.86
N ALA A 9 -9.64 -13.78 51.55
CA ALA A 9 -10.59 -12.69 51.37
C ALA A 9 -10.83 -12.49 49.87
N ALA A 10 -11.96 -13.00 49.40
CA ALA A 10 -12.57 -12.58 48.14
C ALA A 10 -13.16 -11.17 48.32
N CYS A 11 -12.72 -10.20 47.51
CA CYS A 11 -13.50 -8.99 47.21
C CYS A 11 -12.95 -8.30 45.95
N GLY A 12 -13.79 -8.22 44.91
CA GLY A 12 -13.99 -7.06 44.02
C GLY A 12 -12.81 -6.43 43.28
N LEU A 13 -12.93 -6.40 41.93
CA LEU A 13 -12.59 -5.28 41.05
C LEU A 13 -11.40 -4.40 41.46
N ALA A 14 -10.28 -4.53 40.75
CA ALA A 14 -9.22 -3.53 40.77
C ALA A 14 -9.79 -2.14 40.41
N PRO A 15 -9.57 -1.09 41.24
CA PRO A 15 -9.85 0.28 40.82
C PRO A 15 -8.90 0.64 39.68
N LYS A 16 -9.46 1.11 38.56
CA LYS A 16 -8.71 1.94 37.61
C LYS A 16 -8.26 3.20 38.37
N GLY A 17 -6.98 3.28 38.71
CA GLY A 17 -6.32 4.50 39.17
C GLY A 17 -5.54 4.38 40.47
N SER A 18 -4.26 3.97 40.40
CA SER A 18 -3.18 4.41 41.29
C SER A 18 -1.83 4.15 40.59
N SER A 19 -1.27 5.19 39.98
CA SER A 19 -0.12 5.99 40.43
C SER A 19 1.25 5.37 40.09
N ALA A 20 2.09 6.19 39.46
CA ALA A 20 3.40 5.88 38.86
C ALA A 20 4.44 5.05 39.67
N PRO A 21 4.42 4.93 41.02
CA PRO A 21 5.44 4.17 41.75
C PRO A 21 5.48 2.66 41.45
N GLN A 22 4.33 2.01 41.20
CA GLN A 22 4.26 0.56 40.92
C GLN A 22 4.85 0.18 39.55
N ALA A 23 4.71 1.05 38.55
CA ALA A 23 5.29 0.84 37.22
C ALA A 23 6.83 0.92 37.22
N GLN A 24 7.40 1.80 38.07
CA GLN A 24 8.84 1.97 38.20
C GLN A 24 9.49 0.80 38.98
N ALA A 25 8.83 0.30 40.03
CA ALA A 25 9.26 -0.91 40.76
C ALA A 25 9.18 -2.19 39.91
N SER A 26 8.15 -2.32 39.07
CA SER A 26 7.99 -3.42 38.09
C SER A 26 9.11 -3.44 37.04
N ARG A 27 9.46 -2.27 36.46
CA ARG A 27 10.59 -2.16 35.52
C ARG A 27 11.93 -2.46 36.18
N ALA A 28 12.13 -2.03 37.42
CA ALA A 28 13.37 -2.29 38.18
C ALA A 28 13.56 -3.76 38.57
N TRP A 29 12.49 -4.52 38.83
CA TRP A 29 12.58 -5.96 39.11
C TRP A 29 12.86 -6.81 37.85
N SER A 30 12.39 -6.38 36.68
CA SER A 30 12.49 -7.15 35.43
C SER A 30 13.91 -7.54 35.03
N VAL A 31 14.93 -6.76 35.43
CA VAL A 31 16.34 -7.06 35.18
C VAL A 31 16.90 -8.19 36.06
N HIS A 32 16.24 -8.48 37.18
CA HIS A 32 16.65 -9.52 38.12
C HIS A 32 15.93 -10.86 37.90
N ALA A 33 14.80 -10.87 37.18
CA ALA A 33 13.99 -12.07 36.96
C ALA A 33 14.77 -13.26 36.34
N PRO A 34 15.65 -13.09 35.32
CA PRO A 34 16.45 -14.19 34.79
C PRO A 34 17.43 -14.78 35.81
N PHE A 35 18.05 -13.92 36.63
CA PHE A 35 18.96 -14.35 37.70
C PHE A 35 18.23 -15.16 38.76
N VAL A 36 17.06 -14.69 39.20
CA VAL A 36 16.23 -15.38 40.20
C VAL A 36 15.74 -16.73 39.66
N ALA A 37 15.31 -16.80 38.40
CA ALA A 37 14.89 -18.05 37.78
C ALA A 37 16.01 -19.10 37.75
N MET A 38 17.22 -18.68 37.34
CA MET A 38 18.39 -19.56 37.31
C MET A 38 18.87 -19.94 38.72
N LEU A 39 18.79 -19.03 39.70
CA LEU A 39 19.09 -19.34 41.10
C LEU A 39 18.14 -20.42 41.63
N LEU A 40 16.84 -20.30 41.37
CA LEU A 40 15.83 -21.29 41.76
C LEU A 40 16.05 -22.65 41.08
N GLU A 41 16.48 -22.65 39.81
CA GLU A 41 16.79 -23.88 39.09
C GLU A 41 18.03 -24.59 39.67
N HIS A 42 19.01 -23.81 40.13
CA HIS A 42 20.26 -24.31 40.70
C HIS A 42 20.10 -24.77 42.16
N THR A 43 19.42 -23.98 43.00
CA THR A 43 19.26 -24.28 44.44
C THR A 43 18.08 -25.19 44.73
N ARG A 44 17.11 -25.28 43.81
CA ARG A 44 15.90 -26.12 43.92
C ARG A 44 15.26 -26.07 45.31
N PRO A 45 14.89 -24.87 45.82
CA PRO A 45 14.32 -24.75 47.16
C PRO A 45 13.01 -25.54 47.24
N ALA A 46 12.74 -26.22 48.35
CA ALA A 46 11.46 -26.88 48.59
C ALA A 46 10.40 -25.88 49.10
N LEU A 47 10.82 -24.86 49.86
CA LEU A 47 9.95 -23.79 50.35
C LEU A 47 10.53 -22.39 50.07
N VAL A 48 9.78 -21.59 49.32
CA VAL A 48 10.05 -20.17 49.04
C VAL A 48 9.04 -19.31 49.79
N VAL A 49 9.53 -18.33 50.54
CA VAL A 49 8.70 -17.34 51.23
C VAL A 49 9.03 -15.95 50.70
N ASP A 50 8.03 -15.27 50.13
CA ASP A 50 8.13 -13.91 49.61
C ASP A 50 7.46 -12.92 50.57
N LEU A 51 8.24 -12.02 51.18
CA LEU A 51 7.73 -10.95 52.04
C LEU A 51 7.24 -9.76 51.18
N GLY A 52 6.25 -10.06 50.33
CA GLY A 52 5.71 -9.26 49.23
C GLY A 52 4.24 -8.84 49.42
N ALA A 53 3.71 -7.96 48.54
CA ALA A 53 2.25 -7.78 48.44
C ALA A 53 1.70 -8.83 47.47
N GLU A 54 0.54 -9.43 47.79
CA GLU A 54 -0.13 -10.33 46.86
C GLU A 54 -0.40 -9.61 45.52
N GLY A 55 0.07 -10.21 44.42
CA GLY A 55 -0.07 -9.66 43.06
C GLY A 55 1.15 -8.90 42.50
N GLY A 56 2.26 -8.80 43.24
CA GLY A 56 3.50 -8.21 42.74
C GLY A 56 4.21 -9.04 41.65
N VAL A 57 4.97 -8.37 40.77
CA VAL A 57 5.81 -8.99 39.73
C VAL A 57 6.81 -10.04 40.27
N PRO A 58 7.43 -9.86 41.46
CA PRO A 58 8.25 -10.90 42.08
C PRO A 58 7.50 -12.21 42.35
N ALA A 59 6.31 -12.13 42.96
CA ALA A 59 5.49 -13.30 43.29
C ALA A 59 5.01 -14.07 42.06
N ALA A 60 4.83 -13.40 40.91
CA ALA A 60 4.57 -14.05 39.63
C ALA A 60 5.83 -14.77 39.11
N THR A 61 7.00 -14.12 39.20
CA THR A 61 8.30 -14.70 38.78
C THR A 61 8.66 -15.95 39.57
N PHE A 62 8.49 -15.93 40.89
CA PHE A 62 8.71 -17.09 41.75
C PHE A 62 7.75 -18.23 41.40
N ARG A 63 6.43 -17.95 41.29
CA ARG A 63 5.42 -18.97 40.93
C ARG A 63 5.62 -19.60 39.55
N GLN A 64 6.07 -18.81 38.58
CA GLN A 64 6.31 -19.28 37.21
C GLN A 64 7.59 -20.10 37.10
N SER A 65 8.61 -19.80 37.93
CA SER A 65 9.90 -20.48 37.93
C SER A 65 9.96 -21.72 38.85
N THR A 66 9.06 -21.85 39.83
CA THR A 66 8.98 -22.99 40.77
C THR A 66 8.11 -24.16 40.30
N ALA A 67 7.69 -24.20 39.02
CA ALA A 67 6.77 -25.20 38.44
C ALA A 67 7.24 -26.69 38.49
N ARG A 68 8.30 -27.00 39.24
CA ARG A 68 8.81 -28.36 39.53
C ARG A 68 8.74 -28.72 41.03
N GLY A 69 7.72 -28.27 41.77
CA GLY A 69 7.32 -28.87 43.06
C GLY A 69 7.72 -28.14 44.34
N ALA A 70 8.18 -26.88 44.28
CA ALA A 70 8.44 -26.06 45.48
C ALA A 70 7.18 -25.32 45.95
N ALA A 71 6.89 -25.33 47.25
CA ALA A 71 5.83 -24.53 47.85
C ALA A 71 6.26 -23.04 47.89
N CYS A 72 5.42 -22.14 47.39
CA CYS A 72 5.70 -20.70 47.39
C CYS A 72 4.59 -19.96 48.15
N HIS A 73 4.97 -19.25 49.22
CA HIS A 73 4.04 -18.47 50.05
C HIS A 73 4.39 -16.99 49.97
N THR A 74 3.41 -16.15 49.66
CA THR A 74 3.55 -14.69 49.76
C THR A 74 2.94 -14.22 51.06
N VAL A 75 3.68 -13.43 51.84
CA VAL A 75 3.25 -12.94 53.16
C VAL A 75 3.42 -11.43 53.24
N ASP A 76 2.32 -10.70 53.38
CA ASP A 76 2.37 -9.25 53.60
C ASP A 76 2.56 -8.95 55.10
N THR A 77 3.81 -8.72 55.49
CA THR A 77 4.18 -8.49 56.91
C THR A 77 3.64 -7.18 57.48
N ARG A 78 3.02 -6.31 56.67
CA ARG A 78 2.32 -5.10 57.16
C ARG A 78 0.99 -5.42 57.83
N LEU A 79 0.36 -6.54 57.46
CA LEU A 79 -0.94 -6.95 57.98
C LEU A 79 -0.84 -7.77 59.27
N ALA A 80 0.18 -8.65 59.37
CA ALA A 80 0.34 -9.58 60.49
C ALA A 80 1.59 -9.32 61.37
N GLY A 81 2.53 -8.47 60.94
CA GLY A 81 3.80 -8.27 61.66
C GLY A 81 4.78 -9.47 61.54
N HIS A 82 6.09 -9.19 61.67
CA HIS A 82 7.14 -10.18 61.36
C HIS A 82 7.16 -11.41 62.28
N ARG A 83 6.80 -11.29 63.57
CA ARG A 83 6.79 -12.43 64.51
C ARG A 83 5.62 -13.39 64.28
N GLU A 84 4.43 -12.85 64.07
CA GLU A 84 3.22 -13.64 63.86
C GLU A 84 3.27 -14.36 62.50
N ALA A 85 3.73 -13.64 61.46
CA ALA A 85 4.00 -14.20 60.15
C ALA A 85 5.03 -15.34 60.18
N ALA A 86 6.14 -15.17 60.90
CA ALA A 86 7.16 -16.20 61.02
C ALA A 86 6.69 -17.44 61.81
N ALA A 87 5.75 -17.28 62.76
CA ALA A 87 5.22 -18.38 63.57
C ALA A 87 4.43 -19.41 62.75
N ALA A 88 3.95 -19.04 61.56
CA ALA A 88 3.26 -19.94 60.63
C ALA A 88 4.21 -20.95 59.95
N PHE A 89 5.53 -20.77 60.06
CA PHE A 89 6.54 -21.64 59.46
C PHE A 89 7.30 -22.42 60.54
N ALA A 90 7.63 -23.68 60.24
CA ALA A 90 8.44 -24.50 61.14
C ALA A 90 9.90 -24.02 61.16
N ASP A 91 10.60 -24.24 62.27
CA ASP A 91 12.03 -23.91 62.37
C ASP A 91 12.83 -24.71 61.32
N GLY A 92 13.77 -24.05 60.64
CA GLY A 92 14.61 -24.65 59.59
C GLY A 92 13.89 -25.04 58.29
N SER A 93 12.62 -24.64 58.08
CA SER A 93 11.83 -25.09 56.92
C SER A 93 11.97 -24.22 55.66
N ILE A 94 12.41 -22.97 55.78
CA ILE A 94 12.46 -22.02 54.65
C ILE A 94 13.80 -22.14 53.94
N ASP A 95 13.78 -22.47 52.64
CA ASP A 95 15.00 -22.60 51.81
C ASP A 95 15.36 -21.31 51.07
N LEU A 96 14.37 -20.48 50.76
CA LEU A 96 14.59 -19.16 50.18
C LEU A 96 13.61 -18.14 50.75
N LEU A 97 14.14 -17.07 51.33
CA LEU A 97 13.37 -15.94 51.83
C LEU A 97 13.63 -14.71 50.93
N HIS A 98 12.60 -14.17 50.30
CA HIS A 98 12.69 -12.94 49.53
C HIS A 98 12.12 -11.76 50.31
N VAL A 99 12.82 -10.62 50.24
CA VAL A 99 12.46 -9.35 50.86
C VAL A 99 12.43 -8.28 49.79
N ASP A 100 11.23 -7.82 49.44
CA ASP A 100 11.08 -6.70 48.51
C ASP A 100 11.13 -5.36 49.25
N ALA A 101 12.30 -4.73 49.27
CA ALA A 101 12.52 -3.45 49.93
C ALA A 101 12.52 -2.24 48.97
N GLY A 102 11.99 -2.41 47.74
CA GLY A 102 11.80 -1.32 46.78
C GLY A 102 10.81 -0.23 47.21
N ASP A 103 10.02 -0.47 48.26
CA ASP A 103 9.06 0.47 48.87
C ASP A 103 9.60 1.04 50.20
N PRO A 104 9.81 2.37 50.32
CA PRO A 104 10.27 3.02 51.56
C PRO A 104 9.40 2.75 52.80
N ALA A 105 8.11 2.47 52.63
CA ALA A 105 7.20 2.16 53.74
C ALA A 105 7.47 0.78 54.36
N ARG A 106 7.88 -0.20 53.54
CA ARG A 106 8.25 -1.55 53.99
C ARG A 106 9.57 -1.59 54.72
N LEU A 107 10.45 -0.64 54.39
CA LEU A 107 11.74 -0.49 55.05
C LEU A 107 11.60 -0.18 56.55
N ALA A 108 10.55 0.55 56.94
CA ALA A 108 10.33 0.94 58.32
C ALA A 108 9.98 -0.25 59.24
N THR A 109 9.52 -1.36 58.66
CA THR A 109 8.99 -2.52 59.40
C THR A 109 9.84 -3.78 59.28
N LEU A 110 10.92 -3.76 58.48
CA LEU A 110 11.75 -4.94 58.21
C LEU A 110 12.50 -5.42 59.45
N ASP A 111 12.06 -6.54 60.03
CA ASP A 111 12.76 -7.26 61.09
C ASP A 111 13.07 -8.70 60.66
N LEU A 112 14.36 -9.01 60.50
CA LEU A 112 14.83 -10.35 60.11
C LEU A 112 15.05 -11.29 61.30
N ALA A 113 15.05 -10.78 62.54
CA ALA A 113 15.33 -11.60 63.72
C ALA A 113 14.33 -12.76 63.93
N PRO A 114 13.00 -12.58 63.74
CA PRO A 114 12.02 -13.67 63.88
C PRO A 114 12.16 -14.77 62.83
N TRP A 115 12.69 -14.43 61.65
CA TRP A 115 12.83 -15.35 60.52
C TRP A 115 14.08 -16.23 60.64
N ARG A 116 15.06 -15.83 61.46
CA ARG A 116 16.35 -16.51 61.56
C ARG A 116 16.25 -17.98 61.98
N ALA A 117 15.35 -18.30 62.91
CA ALA A 117 15.12 -19.70 63.34
C ALA A 117 14.38 -20.53 62.28
N LYS A 118 13.72 -19.87 61.32
CA LYS A 118 12.91 -20.49 60.27
C LYS A 118 13.72 -20.87 59.03
N LEU A 119 14.89 -20.27 58.85
CA LEU A 119 15.78 -20.52 57.73
C LEU A 119 16.48 -21.88 57.86
N GLY A 120 16.42 -22.68 56.80
CA GLY A 120 17.11 -23.96 56.71
C GLY A 120 18.64 -23.84 56.66
N PRO A 121 19.38 -24.96 56.81
CA PRO A 121 20.84 -24.97 56.92
C PRO A 121 21.61 -24.34 55.74
N GLN A 122 20.99 -24.32 54.56
CA GLN A 122 21.51 -23.80 53.28
C GLN A 122 20.67 -22.65 52.72
N ALA A 123 19.79 -22.07 53.54
CA ALA A 123 18.82 -21.11 53.05
C ALA A 123 19.44 -19.79 52.60
N LEU A 124 18.89 -19.23 51.53
CA LEU A 124 19.29 -17.95 50.97
C LEU A 124 18.25 -16.87 51.28
N VAL A 125 18.73 -15.66 51.58
CA VAL A 125 17.87 -14.48 51.72
C VAL A 125 18.14 -13.51 50.59
N LEU A 126 17.14 -13.28 49.74
CA LEU A 126 17.17 -12.31 48.66
C LEU A 126 16.62 -10.97 49.14
N VAL A 127 17.38 -9.90 48.96
CA VAL A 127 17.01 -8.54 49.36
C VAL A 127 17.00 -7.65 48.12
N HIS A 128 15.82 -7.29 47.65
CA HIS A 128 15.66 -6.39 46.51
C HIS A 128 15.67 -4.93 46.96
N GLY A 129 16.29 -4.05 46.19
CA GLY A 129 16.39 -2.62 46.50
C GLY A 129 17.63 -2.24 47.32
N THR A 130 18.72 -3.01 47.28
CA THR A 130 19.94 -2.73 48.07
C THR A 130 20.55 -1.35 47.81
N ARG A 131 20.29 -0.78 46.62
CA ARG A 131 20.77 0.56 46.22
C ARG A 131 19.70 1.64 46.34
N ALA A 132 18.47 1.30 46.71
CA ALA A 132 17.34 2.22 46.77
C ALA A 132 17.41 3.15 48.01
N GLY A 133 17.83 4.39 47.83
CA GLY A 133 17.89 5.37 48.92
C GLY A 133 18.99 5.12 49.97
N ARG A 134 19.25 6.13 50.81
CA ARG A 134 20.40 6.15 51.75
C ARG A 134 20.32 5.11 52.87
N LYS A 135 19.11 4.77 53.33
CA LYS A 135 18.90 3.84 54.46
C LYS A 135 19.13 2.39 54.05
N LEU A 136 18.65 1.95 52.88
CA LEU A 136 18.90 0.59 52.36
C LEU A 136 20.35 0.34 52.03
N ARG A 137 21.04 1.31 51.41
CA ARG A 137 22.48 1.20 51.17
C ARG A 137 23.29 1.01 52.46
N ARG A 138 22.89 1.69 53.55
CA ARG A 138 23.51 1.50 54.87
C ARG A 138 23.16 0.15 55.50
N LEU A 139 21.89 -0.27 55.42
CA LEU A 139 21.44 -1.57 55.92
C LEU A 139 22.16 -2.72 55.19
N TRP A 140 22.20 -2.66 53.86
CA TRP A 140 22.92 -3.62 53.03
C TRP A 140 24.41 -3.64 53.34
N ALA A 141 25.05 -2.47 53.48
CA ALA A 141 26.46 -2.38 53.89
C ALA A 141 26.74 -3.03 55.25
N LEU A 142 25.79 -2.97 56.20
CA LEU A 142 25.89 -3.63 57.50
C LEU A 142 25.66 -5.15 57.41
N LEU A 143 24.70 -5.59 56.59
CA LEU A 143 24.38 -7.01 56.41
C LEU A 143 25.52 -7.76 55.71
N ARG A 144 26.13 -7.16 54.67
CA ARG A 144 27.26 -7.75 53.94
C ARG A 144 28.55 -7.85 54.74
N GLN A 145 28.71 -7.01 55.78
CA GLN A 145 29.85 -7.11 56.71
C GLN A 145 29.71 -8.27 57.69
N ARG A 146 28.47 -8.73 57.96
CA ARG A 146 28.17 -9.74 58.99
C ARG A 146 27.89 -11.12 58.42
N HIS A 147 27.60 -11.21 57.12
CA HIS A 147 27.20 -12.46 56.47
C HIS A 147 27.82 -12.57 55.07
N PRO A 148 28.21 -13.79 54.63
CA PRO A 148 28.60 -14.03 53.25
C PRO A 148 27.48 -13.58 52.31
N SER A 149 27.85 -12.77 51.32
CA SER A 149 26.87 -12.05 50.52
C SER A 149 27.37 -11.75 49.12
N PHE A 150 26.42 -11.59 48.21
CA PHE A 150 26.64 -11.20 46.83
C PHE A 150 25.65 -10.09 46.48
N GLU A 151 26.06 -9.09 45.69
CA GLU A 151 25.18 -8.00 45.26
C GLU A 151 25.22 -7.88 43.74
N PHE A 152 24.03 -7.82 43.13
CA PHE A 152 23.83 -7.42 41.75
C PHE A 152 23.52 -5.92 41.74
N GLU A 153 24.32 -5.10 41.06
CA GLU A 153 24.25 -3.64 41.18
C GLU A 153 23.22 -2.98 40.24
N GLN A 154 22.70 -3.73 39.27
CA GLN A 154 21.78 -3.25 38.23
C GLN A 154 20.38 -2.96 38.81
N GLY A 155 19.62 -2.09 38.15
CA GLY A 155 18.28 -1.69 38.61
C GLY A 155 18.32 -0.99 39.97
N LEU A 156 17.51 -1.46 40.92
CA LEU A 156 17.54 -0.98 42.31
C LEU A 156 18.49 -1.78 43.21
N GLY A 157 19.24 -2.73 42.63
CA GLY A 157 20.16 -3.62 43.31
C GLY A 157 19.46 -4.85 43.90
N LEU A 158 20.06 -6.03 43.75
CA LEU A 158 19.59 -7.28 44.35
C LEU A 158 20.71 -7.93 45.16
N GLY A 159 20.53 -8.00 46.47
CA GLY A 159 21.43 -8.64 47.40
C GLY A 159 21.04 -10.10 47.67
N VAL A 160 22.03 -10.97 47.81
CA VAL A 160 21.89 -12.35 48.26
C VAL A 160 22.68 -12.51 49.56
N LEU A 161 22.03 -12.92 50.64
CA LEU A 161 22.63 -13.18 51.95
C LEU A 161 22.57 -14.67 52.26
N CYS A 162 23.68 -15.22 52.73
CA CYS A 162 23.75 -16.58 53.24
C CYS A 162 23.67 -16.53 54.78
N LEU A 163 22.47 -16.73 55.34
CA LEU A 163 22.25 -16.69 56.79
C LEU A 163 22.25 -18.07 57.47
N GLY A 164 22.23 -19.15 56.68
CA GLY A 164 22.34 -20.53 57.17
C GLY A 164 23.79 -20.92 57.55
N PRO A 165 23.98 -21.95 58.40
CA PRO A 165 25.29 -22.44 58.84
C PRO A 165 26.16 -23.07 57.73
N ARG A 166 25.65 -23.33 56.52
CA ARG A 166 26.41 -23.82 55.37
C ARG A 166 26.12 -23.00 54.11
N VAL A 167 27.16 -22.45 53.50
CA VAL A 167 27.06 -21.66 52.25
C VAL A 167 27.06 -22.62 51.04
N PRO A 168 26.07 -22.57 50.11
CA PRO A 168 26.14 -23.30 48.85
C PRO A 168 27.27 -22.74 47.95
N PRO A 169 28.02 -23.57 47.22
CA PRO A 169 29.02 -23.08 46.28
C PRO A 169 28.33 -22.45 45.07
N LEU A 170 28.20 -21.13 45.07
CA LEU A 170 27.83 -20.37 43.86
C LEU A 170 29.13 -20.04 43.12
N ASP A 171 29.52 -20.91 42.18
CA ASP A 171 30.79 -20.77 41.46
C ASP A 171 30.85 -19.47 40.64
N GLY A 172 32.01 -18.79 40.64
CA GLY A 172 32.25 -17.53 39.92
C GLY A 172 32.13 -17.60 38.38
N VAL A 173 31.76 -18.75 37.82
CA VAL A 173 31.41 -18.95 36.41
C VAL A 173 29.97 -18.49 36.13
N LEU A 174 29.06 -18.72 37.08
CA LEU A 174 27.66 -18.31 36.97
C LEU A 174 27.54 -16.79 36.97
N ALA A 175 28.27 -16.11 37.87
CA ALA A 175 28.32 -14.65 37.94
C ALA A 175 28.84 -14.01 36.64
N ARG A 176 29.91 -14.56 36.05
CA ARG A 176 30.51 -14.05 34.80
C ARG A 176 29.62 -14.24 33.56
N ARG A 177 28.89 -15.35 33.47
CA ARG A 177 27.92 -15.58 32.38
C ARG A 177 26.75 -14.59 32.43
N ILE A 178 26.31 -14.24 33.64
CA ILE A 178 25.20 -13.31 33.87
C ILE A 178 25.63 -11.87 33.61
N GLU A 179 26.84 -11.50 34.03
CA GLU A 179 27.40 -10.18 33.78
C GLU A 179 27.50 -9.90 32.27
N GLY A 180 27.87 -10.89 31.46
CA GLY A 180 27.87 -10.81 29.99
C GLY A 180 26.48 -10.64 29.38
N LEU A 181 25.50 -11.45 29.81
CA LEU A 181 24.11 -11.36 29.31
C LEU A 181 23.44 -10.03 29.67
N VAL A 182 23.72 -9.48 30.85
CA VAL A 182 23.16 -8.20 31.30
C VAL A 182 23.83 -7.01 30.61
N GLN A 183 25.14 -7.06 30.37
CA GLN A 183 25.82 -6.05 29.53
C GLN A 183 25.27 -6.04 28.09
N GLU A 184 24.94 -7.21 27.54
CA GLU A 184 24.35 -7.30 26.19
C GLU A 184 22.91 -6.77 26.15
N LEU A 185 22.11 -7.07 27.17
CA LEU A 185 20.74 -6.54 27.31
C LEU A 185 20.73 -5.02 27.56
N GLU A 186 21.69 -4.50 28.33
CA GLU A 186 21.89 -3.06 28.53
C GLU A 186 22.37 -2.38 27.25
N ARG A 187 23.28 -3.00 26.48
CA ARG A 187 23.71 -2.49 25.17
C ARG A 187 22.55 -2.41 24.18
N LEU A 188 21.70 -3.43 24.12
CA LEU A 188 20.49 -3.44 23.28
C LEU A 188 19.47 -2.39 23.74
N ARG A 189 19.30 -2.19 25.04
CA ARG A 189 18.41 -1.16 25.60
C ARG A 189 18.95 0.25 25.41
N SER A 190 20.25 0.48 25.57
CA SER A 190 20.90 1.76 25.27
C SER A 190 20.81 2.08 23.79
N HIS A 191 20.97 1.10 22.91
CA HIS A 191 20.76 1.28 21.47
C HIS A 191 19.30 1.62 21.14
N ALA A 192 18.33 0.93 21.75
CA ALA A 192 16.92 1.24 21.59
C ALA A 192 16.55 2.62 22.16
N ALA A 193 17.14 3.02 23.28
CA ALA A 193 16.96 4.36 23.87
C ALA A 193 17.63 5.45 23.02
N GLU A 194 18.77 5.17 22.39
CA GLU A 194 19.43 6.11 21.48
C GLU A 194 18.64 6.29 20.17
N VAL A 195 18.04 5.22 19.65
CA VAL A 195 17.11 5.26 18.52
C VAL A 195 15.84 6.01 18.89
N THR A 196 15.29 5.77 20.08
CA THR A 196 14.10 6.48 20.58
C THR A 196 14.40 7.96 20.80
N ALA A 197 15.54 8.32 21.39
CA ALA A 197 15.97 9.71 21.59
C ALA A 197 16.31 10.41 20.27
N LYS A 198 16.84 9.70 19.26
CA LYS A 198 17.01 10.23 17.90
C LYS A 198 15.65 10.47 17.24
N ARG A 199 14.67 9.59 17.47
CA ARG A 199 13.30 9.75 16.98
C ARG A 199 12.60 10.92 17.67
N GLU A 200 12.67 11.03 18.99
CA GLU A 200 12.10 12.13 19.77
C GLU A 200 12.76 13.48 19.42
N ARG A 201 14.08 13.54 19.22
CA ARG A 201 14.75 14.76 18.71
C ARG A 201 14.38 15.09 17.27
N ALA A 202 14.15 14.08 16.43
CA ALA A 202 13.69 14.30 15.06
C ALA A 202 12.24 14.77 15.04
N GLU A 203 11.38 14.21 15.90
CA GLU A 203 9.99 14.64 16.12
C GLU A 203 9.95 16.06 16.71
N GLU A 204 10.80 16.39 17.69
CA GLU A 204 10.91 17.75 18.26
C GLU A 204 11.49 18.75 17.25
N MET A 205 12.48 18.36 16.43
CA MET A 205 12.96 19.18 15.31
C MET A 205 11.92 19.33 14.20
N LEU A 206 11.09 18.31 13.93
CA LEU A 206 9.98 18.35 12.99
C LEU A 206 8.85 19.22 13.53
N GLU A 207 8.51 19.14 14.81
CA GLU A 207 7.53 20.02 15.46
C GLU A 207 8.04 21.46 15.51
N THR A 208 9.32 21.69 15.83
CA THR A 208 9.92 23.03 15.81
C THR A 208 9.95 23.59 14.38
N ARG A 209 10.33 22.79 13.37
CA ARG A 209 10.29 23.19 11.96
C ARG A 209 8.87 23.31 11.41
N HIS A 210 7.91 22.55 11.93
CA HIS A 210 6.50 22.65 11.59
C HIS A 210 5.91 23.90 12.23
N PHE A 211 6.35 24.30 13.43
CA PHE A 211 5.99 25.57 14.04
C PHE A 211 6.65 26.76 13.32
N GLU A 212 7.92 26.65 12.90
CA GLU A 212 8.60 27.64 12.05
C GLU A 212 8.00 27.69 10.63
N SER A 213 7.51 26.56 10.11
CA SER A 213 6.76 26.48 8.84
C SER A 213 5.39 27.10 9.01
N LEU A 214 4.68 26.84 10.11
CA LEU A 214 3.39 27.46 10.42
C LEU A 214 3.54 28.95 10.68
N GLU A 215 4.62 29.42 11.32
CA GLU A 215 4.95 30.85 11.42
C GLU A 215 5.27 31.44 10.06
N LYS A 216 6.01 30.73 9.19
CA LYS A 216 6.24 31.16 7.79
C LYS A 216 4.99 31.09 6.93
N ASP A 217 4.10 30.15 7.16
CA ASP A 217 2.83 29.97 6.45
C ASP A 217 1.81 31.00 6.94
N VAL A 218 1.88 31.42 8.21
CA VAL A 218 1.18 32.60 8.75
C VAL A 218 1.80 33.88 8.21
N GLU A 219 3.13 33.99 8.09
CA GLU A 219 3.80 35.16 7.50
C GLU A 219 3.56 35.26 5.98
N ILE A 220 3.47 34.11 5.28
CA ILE A 220 3.07 33.99 3.87
C ILE A 220 1.58 34.28 3.73
N ALA A 221 0.70 33.77 4.60
CA ALA A 221 -0.72 34.09 4.60
C ALA A 221 -0.99 35.56 4.96
N GLU A 222 -0.20 36.15 5.86
CA GLU A 222 -0.23 37.58 6.18
C GLU A 222 0.32 38.41 5.01
N ARG A 223 1.40 37.97 4.34
CA ARG A 223 1.90 38.58 3.10
C ARG A 223 0.91 38.46 1.96
N ASP A 224 0.24 37.33 1.81
CA ASP A 224 -0.78 37.08 0.78
C ASP A 224 -2.04 37.86 1.09
N ALA A 225 -2.45 37.97 2.36
CA ALA A 225 -3.51 38.86 2.80
C ALA A 225 -3.14 40.32 2.59
N ARG A 226 -1.87 40.70 2.79
CA ARG A 226 -1.35 42.06 2.54
C ARG A 226 -1.21 42.35 1.06
N ILE A 227 -0.84 41.37 0.23
CA ILE A 227 -0.86 41.42 -1.24
C ILE A 227 -2.30 41.53 -1.73
N LEU A 228 -3.24 40.79 -1.15
CA LEU A 228 -4.66 40.86 -1.49
C LEU A 228 -5.26 42.21 -1.06
N ALA A 229 -4.88 42.73 0.11
CA ALA A 229 -5.26 44.05 0.59
C ALA A 229 -4.64 45.18 -0.25
N LEU A 230 -3.38 45.05 -0.67
CA LEU A 230 -2.71 45.99 -1.57
C LEU A 230 -3.30 45.92 -2.98
N LYS A 231 -3.66 44.73 -3.49
CA LYS A 231 -4.41 44.55 -4.74
C LYS A 231 -5.81 45.16 -4.65
N ALA A 232 -6.50 45.00 -3.52
CA ALA A 232 -7.79 45.63 -3.26
C ALA A 232 -7.67 47.17 -3.15
N HIS A 233 -6.62 47.68 -2.51
CA HIS A 233 -6.33 49.10 -2.41
C HIS A 233 -5.93 49.70 -3.77
N ALA A 234 -5.11 49.01 -4.56
CA ALA A 234 -4.75 49.39 -5.92
C ALA A 234 -5.98 49.39 -6.85
N ALA A 235 -6.86 48.40 -6.73
CA ALA A 235 -8.14 48.37 -7.45
C ALA A 235 -9.07 49.52 -7.02
N ALA A 236 -9.09 49.88 -5.73
CA ALA A 236 -9.86 51.02 -5.22
C ALA A 236 -9.28 52.37 -5.68
N GLN A 237 -7.95 52.50 -5.78
CA GLN A 237 -7.30 53.68 -6.34
C GLN A 237 -7.53 53.79 -7.86
N ALA A 238 -7.45 52.68 -8.60
CA ALA A 238 -7.78 52.64 -10.03
C ALA A 238 -9.22 53.08 -10.29
N ALA A 239 -10.18 52.63 -9.47
CA ALA A 239 -11.57 53.08 -9.55
C ALA A 239 -11.75 54.57 -9.22
N ARG A 240 -10.96 55.14 -8.30
CA ARG A 240 -10.93 56.59 -8.03
C ARG A 240 -10.33 57.38 -9.19
N ILE A 241 -9.27 56.88 -9.82
CA ILE A 241 -8.64 57.50 -10.99
C ILE A 241 -9.60 57.49 -12.19
N ASP A 242 -10.28 56.38 -12.46
CA ASP A 242 -11.33 56.29 -13.50
C ASP A 242 -12.49 57.27 -13.23
N GLY A 243 -12.89 57.42 -11.97
CA GLY A 243 -13.89 58.42 -11.55
C GLY A 243 -13.41 59.87 -11.73
N PHE A 244 -12.14 60.15 -11.48
CA PHE A 244 -11.53 61.47 -11.67
C PHE A 244 -11.36 61.81 -13.15
N GLU A 245 -10.94 60.86 -13.99
CA GLU A 245 -10.85 61.02 -15.45
C GLU A 245 -12.22 61.24 -16.10
N ALA A 246 -13.26 60.55 -15.63
CA ALA A 246 -14.63 60.75 -16.12
C ALA A 246 -15.16 62.15 -15.79
N SER A 247 -14.85 62.67 -14.59
CA SER A 247 -15.16 64.04 -14.17
C SER A 247 -14.40 65.09 -14.99
N LEU A 248 -13.10 64.87 -15.20
CA LEU A 248 -12.25 65.77 -15.99
C LEU A 248 -12.68 65.82 -17.46
N GLY A 249 -13.05 64.68 -18.04
CA GLY A 249 -13.58 64.58 -19.40
C GLY A 249 -14.88 65.35 -19.60
N LEU A 250 -15.80 65.29 -18.62
CA LEU A 250 -17.06 66.06 -18.68
C LEU A 250 -16.80 67.58 -18.55
N GLN A 251 -15.87 67.98 -17.68
CA GLN A 251 -15.49 69.39 -17.52
C GLN A 251 -14.78 69.95 -18.77
N LEU A 252 -13.91 69.18 -19.41
CA LEU A 252 -13.24 69.54 -20.67
C LEU A 252 -14.24 69.73 -21.82
N VAL A 253 -15.24 68.85 -21.94
CA VAL A 253 -16.30 68.98 -22.97
C VAL A 253 -17.17 70.22 -22.74
N LEU A 254 -17.52 70.52 -21.49
CA LEU A 254 -18.27 71.73 -21.14
C LEU A 254 -17.45 73.02 -21.32
N PHE A 255 -16.14 72.97 -21.01
CA PHE A 255 -15.21 74.06 -21.20
C PHE A 255 -14.99 74.38 -22.69
N TYR A 256 -14.74 73.38 -23.53
CA TYR A 256 -14.65 73.55 -25.00
C TYR A 256 -15.96 74.04 -25.62
N GLY A 257 -17.12 73.62 -25.08
CA GLY A 257 -18.42 74.14 -25.50
C GLY A 257 -18.58 75.65 -25.23
N ARG A 258 -18.11 76.15 -24.08
CA ARG A 258 -18.18 77.57 -23.70
C ARG A 258 -17.14 78.44 -24.41
N LEU A 259 -15.90 77.96 -24.56
CA LEU A 259 -14.83 78.70 -25.24
C LEU A 259 -15.17 78.97 -26.71
N ARG A 260 -15.92 78.06 -27.32
CA ARG A 260 -16.23 78.06 -28.74
C ARG A 260 -17.41 78.95 -29.15
N LEU A 261 -18.40 79.16 -28.26
CA LEU A 261 -19.48 80.13 -28.50
C LEU A 261 -18.95 81.56 -28.71
N ARG A 262 -17.69 81.82 -28.33
CA ARG A 262 -16.97 83.06 -28.60
C ARG A 262 -16.21 83.11 -29.94
N VAL A 263 -15.97 81.97 -30.61
CA VAL A 263 -15.11 81.86 -31.80
C VAL A 263 -15.89 81.61 -33.10
N PHE A 264 -17.05 80.93 -33.04
CA PHE A 264 -17.87 80.64 -34.22
C PHE A 264 -19.35 80.98 -33.97
N PRO A 265 -19.79 82.22 -34.23
CA PRO A 265 -21.17 82.64 -34.01
C PRO A 265 -22.15 82.02 -35.03
N ALA A 266 -23.43 81.97 -34.62
CA ALA A 266 -24.52 81.38 -35.39
C ALA A 266 -24.75 82.12 -36.73
N GLY A 267 -25.07 81.37 -37.79
CA GLY A 267 -25.24 81.90 -39.16
C GLY A 267 -24.00 81.79 -40.06
N THR A 268 -22.92 81.17 -39.56
CA THR A 268 -21.73 80.86 -40.39
C THR A 268 -21.76 79.40 -40.85
N ARG A 269 -21.25 79.12 -42.07
CA ARG A 269 -21.27 77.78 -42.70
C ARG A 269 -20.70 76.67 -41.81
N HIS A 270 -19.69 77.00 -40.98
CA HIS A 270 -19.07 76.09 -40.02
C HIS A 270 -19.87 75.98 -38.69
N GLY A 271 -20.61 77.01 -38.29
CA GLY A 271 -21.55 76.98 -37.17
C GLY A 271 -22.73 76.04 -37.44
N ASP A 272 -23.34 76.15 -38.63
CA ASP A 272 -24.55 75.39 -39.01
C ASP A 272 -24.25 73.90 -39.32
N PHE A 273 -23.03 73.59 -39.79
CA PHE A 273 -22.57 72.20 -39.89
C PHE A 273 -22.49 71.52 -38.52
N TYR A 274 -22.12 72.28 -37.48
CA TYR A 274 -21.95 71.72 -36.16
C TYR A 274 -23.25 71.61 -35.36
N GLU A 275 -24.18 72.57 -35.47
CA GLU A 275 -25.53 72.47 -34.88
C GLU A 275 -26.21 71.16 -35.33
N ARG A 276 -26.07 70.80 -36.61
CA ARG A 276 -26.59 69.52 -37.16
C ARG A 276 -25.95 68.27 -36.54
N ARG A 277 -24.70 68.32 -36.08
CA ARG A 277 -23.98 67.18 -35.45
C ARG A 277 -23.92 67.24 -33.92
N ARG A 278 -24.36 68.34 -33.30
CA ARG A 278 -24.34 68.58 -31.84
C ARG A 278 -25.04 67.47 -31.07
N GLY A 279 -26.20 67.01 -31.54
CA GLY A 279 -26.92 65.90 -30.95
C GLY A 279 -26.18 64.55 -31.06
N GLN A 280 -25.40 64.33 -32.13
CA GLN A 280 -24.58 63.12 -32.26
C GLN A 280 -23.35 63.14 -31.35
N LEU A 281 -22.68 64.30 -31.21
CA LEU A 281 -21.51 64.45 -30.33
C LEU A 281 -21.88 64.37 -28.84
N LEU A 282 -23.00 64.96 -28.43
CA LEU A 282 -23.52 64.82 -27.06
C LEU A 282 -23.94 63.37 -26.76
N ARG A 283 -24.57 62.68 -27.72
CA ARG A 283 -24.88 61.25 -27.58
C ARG A 283 -23.62 60.38 -27.56
N TRP A 284 -22.57 60.74 -28.30
CA TRP A 284 -21.30 60.04 -28.28
C TRP A 284 -20.57 60.23 -26.94
N ALA A 285 -20.54 61.46 -26.40
CA ALA A 285 -19.98 61.75 -25.08
C ALA A 285 -20.78 61.09 -23.94
N GLN A 286 -22.13 61.12 -24.00
CA GLN A 286 -22.98 60.41 -23.05
C GLN A 286 -22.80 58.89 -23.13
N ARG A 287 -22.64 58.32 -24.33
CA ARG A 287 -22.31 56.90 -24.52
C ARG A 287 -20.91 56.57 -24.03
N TRP A 288 -19.93 57.44 -24.24
CA TRP A 288 -18.55 57.24 -23.76
C TRP A 288 -18.47 57.24 -22.23
N VAL A 289 -19.18 58.18 -21.57
CA VAL A 289 -19.32 58.21 -20.10
C VAL A 289 -20.12 57.01 -19.60
N ALA A 290 -21.25 56.66 -20.23
CA ALA A 290 -22.06 55.50 -19.86
C ALA A 290 -21.31 54.16 -20.05
N HIS A 291 -20.46 54.04 -21.07
CA HIS A 291 -19.69 52.82 -21.35
C HIS A 291 -18.56 52.59 -20.34
N ARG A 292 -18.02 53.66 -19.71
CA ARG A 292 -17.06 53.53 -18.61
C ARG A 292 -17.72 53.42 -17.23
N SER A 293 -18.90 54.02 -17.01
CA SER A 293 -19.63 53.89 -15.74
C SER A 293 -20.48 52.62 -15.61
N THR A 294 -20.72 51.89 -16.71
CA THR A 294 -21.38 50.57 -16.71
C THR A 294 -20.40 49.40 -16.81
N GLY A 295 -19.14 49.61 -16.38
CA GLY A 295 -18.23 48.51 -16.07
C GLY A 295 -18.97 47.46 -15.23
N ARG A 296 -19.22 46.30 -15.85
CA ARG A 296 -20.07 45.21 -15.38
C ARG A 296 -19.99 45.03 -13.86
N ALA A 297 -21.16 44.94 -13.23
CA ALA A 297 -21.31 44.36 -11.90
C ALA A 297 -20.42 43.11 -11.80
N ARG A 298 -19.51 43.12 -10.82
CA ARG A 298 -18.75 41.93 -10.46
C ARG A 298 -19.75 40.82 -10.15
N PRO A 299 -19.53 39.61 -10.67
CA PRO A 299 -20.31 38.49 -10.20
C PRO A 299 -20.05 38.27 -8.70
N SER A 300 -21.03 37.66 -8.01
CA SER A 300 -20.81 37.10 -6.68
C SER A 300 -19.61 36.13 -6.73
N LEU A 301 -19.10 35.75 -5.56
CA LEU A 301 -18.05 34.74 -5.39
C LEU A 301 -18.32 33.41 -6.12
N ASP A 302 -19.53 33.21 -6.67
CA ASP A 302 -19.91 32.07 -7.51
C ASP A 302 -19.52 32.19 -9.01
N THR A 303 -18.99 33.32 -9.50
CA THR A 303 -18.63 33.47 -10.94
C THR A 303 -17.18 33.92 -11.19
N ILE A 304 -16.25 33.57 -10.29
CA ILE A 304 -14.84 33.31 -10.67
C ILE A 304 -14.69 31.94 -11.35
N ALA A 305 -15.78 31.16 -11.44
CA ALA A 305 -15.88 29.88 -12.14
C ALA A 305 -16.05 29.98 -13.68
N ALA A 306 -15.88 31.14 -14.31
CA ALA A 306 -16.14 31.32 -15.74
C ALA A 306 -15.09 32.18 -16.48
N LEU A 307 -13.82 31.76 -16.44
CA LEU A 307 -12.95 31.79 -17.63
C LEU A 307 -13.10 30.42 -18.30
N PRO A 308 -13.04 30.28 -19.63
CA PRO A 308 -13.13 28.97 -20.27
C PRO A 308 -11.82 28.21 -20.03
N SER A 309 -11.63 27.68 -18.82
CA SER A 309 -10.99 26.38 -18.73
C SER A 309 -11.98 25.42 -19.40
N ARG A 310 -11.51 24.69 -20.41
CA ARG A 310 -12.30 23.58 -20.93
C ARG A 310 -12.44 22.57 -19.79
N ASP A 311 -13.57 22.67 -19.11
CA ASP A 311 -14.22 21.63 -18.31
C ASP A 311 -13.40 21.04 -17.14
N PRO A 312 -13.48 21.60 -15.91
CA PRO A 312 -12.93 20.95 -14.72
C PRO A 312 -13.64 19.63 -14.34
N ALA A 313 -14.74 19.27 -14.99
CA ALA A 313 -15.37 17.95 -14.88
C ALA A 313 -14.78 16.90 -15.86
N ARG A 314 -13.89 17.31 -16.78
CA ARG A 314 -12.99 16.44 -17.57
C ARG A 314 -11.56 16.65 -17.10
N HIS A 315 -10.86 15.79 -16.38
CA HIS A 315 -11.03 14.43 -15.94
C HIS A 315 -10.25 14.37 -14.63
N ARG A 316 -10.87 13.99 -13.51
CA ARG A 316 -10.14 13.33 -12.43
C ARG A 316 -10.19 11.83 -12.76
N PRO A 317 -9.30 11.31 -13.63
CA PRO A 317 -9.43 9.93 -14.13
C PRO A 317 -9.42 8.92 -12.98
N TRP A 318 -8.78 9.26 -11.86
CA TRP A 318 -8.77 8.48 -10.63
C TRP A 318 -10.10 8.41 -9.87
N LEU A 319 -11.09 9.23 -10.19
CA LEU A 319 -12.45 9.12 -9.64
C LEU A 319 -13.44 8.46 -10.60
N ALA A 320 -13.06 8.31 -11.88
CA ALA A 320 -13.93 7.72 -12.89
C ALA A 320 -13.93 6.18 -12.79
N PRO A 321 -15.05 5.51 -13.15
CA PRO A 321 -15.06 4.07 -13.32
C PRO A 321 -14.19 3.61 -14.49
N LEU A 322 -13.56 2.44 -14.37
CA LEU A 322 -12.75 1.85 -15.46
C LEU A 322 -13.64 1.27 -16.58
N THR A 323 -13.16 1.32 -17.82
CA THR A 323 -13.82 0.64 -18.94
C THR A 323 -13.68 -0.89 -18.84
N PRO A 324 -14.55 -1.68 -19.51
CA PRO A 324 -14.44 -3.14 -19.51
C PRO A 324 -13.08 -3.66 -20.00
N LEU A 325 -12.45 -2.99 -20.97
CA LEU A 325 -11.14 -3.38 -21.50
C LEU A 325 -10.05 -3.20 -20.44
N SER A 326 -10.02 -2.05 -19.76
CA SER A 326 -9.09 -1.80 -18.66
C SER A 326 -9.32 -2.67 -17.43
N ARG A 327 -10.53 -3.21 -17.22
CA ARG A 327 -10.80 -4.17 -16.13
C ARG A 327 -10.10 -5.51 -16.37
N GLN A 328 -10.05 -5.96 -17.63
CA GLN A 328 -9.50 -7.25 -18.04
C GLN A 328 -7.96 -7.29 -18.06
N SER A 329 -7.29 -6.12 -17.99
CA SER A 329 -5.84 -6.06 -18.09
C SER A 329 -5.13 -6.65 -16.86
N LEU A 330 -5.70 -6.57 -15.66
CA LEU A 330 -5.13 -7.22 -14.47
C LEU A 330 -5.60 -8.67 -14.38
N GLY A 331 -4.65 -9.59 -14.23
CA GLY A 331 -4.93 -11.02 -14.17
C GLY A 331 -5.82 -11.45 -13.00
N ALA A 332 -6.19 -12.72 -13.05
CA ALA A 332 -7.24 -13.31 -12.23
C ALA A 332 -6.79 -13.65 -10.80
N ARG A 333 -6.66 -12.66 -9.92
CA ARG A 333 -6.40 -12.86 -8.47
C ARG A 333 -7.62 -12.52 -7.61
N ILE A 334 -7.79 -13.22 -6.50
CA ILE A 334 -8.87 -13.01 -5.53
C ILE A 334 -8.33 -12.37 -4.25
N LEU A 335 -9.01 -11.32 -3.78
CA LEU A 335 -8.82 -10.76 -2.44
C LEU A 335 -9.97 -11.20 -1.54
N ILE A 336 -9.68 -11.96 -0.48
CA ILE A 336 -10.63 -12.28 0.59
C ILE A 336 -10.34 -11.38 1.79
N VAL A 337 -11.28 -10.53 2.15
CA VAL A 337 -11.27 -9.73 3.38
C VAL A 337 -12.23 -10.37 4.37
N ALA A 338 -11.71 -10.87 5.49
CA ALA A 338 -12.46 -11.79 6.34
C ALA A 338 -12.37 -11.46 7.84
N GLU A 339 -13.39 -11.87 8.59
CA GLU A 339 -13.29 -12.02 10.06
C GLU A 339 -12.49 -13.29 10.39
N LEU A 340 -11.26 -13.09 10.86
CA LEU A 340 -10.29 -14.16 11.12
C LEU A 340 -10.24 -14.60 12.59
N SER A 341 -10.92 -13.91 13.51
CA SER A 341 -10.87 -14.20 14.95
C SER A 341 -11.72 -15.40 15.38
N ILE A 342 -12.47 -16.03 14.47
CA ILE A 342 -13.34 -17.18 14.74
C ILE A 342 -12.76 -18.42 14.04
N PRO A 343 -11.98 -19.29 14.73
CA PRO A 343 -11.19 -20.34 14.08
C PRO A 343 -12.00 -21.33 13.23
N ALA A 344 -13.14 -21.80 13.73
CA ALA A 344 -14.01 -22.73 12.99
C ALA A 344 -14.55 -22.08 11.70
N CYS A 345 -15.07 -20.87 11.80
CA CYS A 345 -15.54 -20.08 10.65
C CYS A 345 -14.43 -19.84 9.62
N LYS A 346 -13.22 -19.47 10.08
CA LYS A 346 -12.04 -19.32 9.22
C LYS A 346 -11.72 -20.63 8.48
N ARG A 347 -11.70 -21.78 9.17
CA ARG A 347 -11.43 -23.09 8.56
C ARG A 347 -12.39 -23.40 7.41
N TYR A 348 -13.71 -23.41 7.67
CA TYR A 348 -14.69 -23.85 6.66
C TYR A 348 -14.98 -22.83 5.57
N ARG A 349 -14.85 -21.52 5.85
CA ARG A 349 -15.29 -20.47 4.92
C ARG A 349 -14.17 -19.69 4.29
N VAL A 350 -12.97 -19.70 4.85
CA VAL A 350 -11.80 -19.01 4.30
C VAL A 350 -10.78 -20.02 3.81
N ASP A 351 -10.26 -20.88 4.69
CA ASP A 351 -9.14 -21.78 4.38
C ASP A 351 -9.53 -22.81 3.30
N GLN A 352 -10.66 -23.49 3.47
CA GLN A 352 -11.20 -24.39 2.45
C GLN A 352 -11.41 -23.71 1.09
N LYS A 353 -11.78 -22.43 1.06
CA LYS A 353 -11.94 -21.70 -0.21
C LYS A 353 -10.62 -21.36 -0.84
N VAL A 354 -9.62 -20.99 -0.04
CA VAL A 354 -8.26 -20.78 -0.55
C VAL A 354 -7.78 -22.07 -1.24
N ASP A 355 -7.89 -23.22 -0.58
CA ASP A 355 -7.51 -24.52 -1.16
C ASP A 355 -8.29 -24.82 -2.45
N MET A 356 -9.60 -24.55 -2.45
CA MET A 356 -10.44 -24.75 -3.65
C MET A 356 -10.09 -23.79 -4.79
N PHE A 357 -9.76 -22.52 -4.51
CA PHE A 357 -9.32 -21.57 -5.54
C PHE A 357 -7.95 -21.94 -6.09
N GLU A 358 -7.03 -22.40 -5.24
CA GLU A 358 -5.72 -22.90 -5.66
C GLU A 358 -5.85 -24.12 -6.59
N HIS A 359 -6.79 -25.03 -6.30
CA HIS A 359 -7.10 -26.16 -7.18
C HIS A 359 -7.63 -25.71 -8.56
N LEU A 360 -8.33 -24.57 -8.62
CA LEU A 360 -8.78 -23.94 -9.87
C LEU A 360 -7.67 -23.09 -10.54
N GLY A 361 -6.46 -23.06 -9.99
CA GLY A 361 -5.33 -22.28 -10.51
C GLY A 361 -5.44 -20.77 -10.26
N VAL A 362 -6.29 -20.36 -9.31
CA VAL A 362 -6.56 -18.95 -8.97
C VAL A 362 -5.86 -18.59 -7.67
N GLU A 363 -4.94 -17.64 -7.75
CA GLU A 363 -4.21 -17.17 -6.57
C GLU A 363 -5.09 -16.27 -5.69
N THR A 364 -5.04 -16.52 -4.39
CA THR A 364 -5.88 -15.83 -3.39
C THR A 364 -5.02 -15.14 -2.34
N THR A 365 -5.41 -13.93 -1.94
CA THR A 365 -4.82 -13.19 -0.82
C THR A 365 -5.89 -13.01 0.25
N VAL A 366 -5.57 -13.38 1.49
CA VAL A 366 -6.49 -13.29 2.64
C VAL A 366 -6.00 -12.21 3.59
N LEU A 367 -6.85 -11.24 3.92
CA LEU A 367 -6.56 -10.16 4.86
C LEU A 367 -7.66 -10.03 5.92
N SER A 368 -7.26 -9.60 7.11
CA SER A 368 -8.20 -9.22 8.16
C SER A 368 -8.89 -7.91 7.79
N TRP A 369 -10.21 -7.84 7.93
CA TRP A 369 -10.95 -6.58 7.73
C TRP A 369 -10.53 -5.46 8.69
N ARG A 370 -9.83 -5.80 9.78
CA ARG A 370 -9.29 -4.82 10.74
C ARG A 370 -8.03 -4.11 10.24
N ASP A 371 -7.38 -4.65 9.20
CA ASP A 371 -6.21 -4.03 8.58
C ASP A 371 -6.63 -3.21 7.35
N ALA A 372 -7.05 -1.97 7.62
CA ALA A 372 -7.57 -1.07 6.59
C ALA A 372 -6.53 -0.74 5.52
N GLU A 373 -5.27 -0.62 5.92
CA GLU A 373 -4.17 -0.25 5.04
C GLU A 373 -3.80 -1.40 4.10
N ALA A 374 -3.60 -2.60 4.63
CA ALA A 374 -3.30 -3.78 3.81
C ALA A 374 -4.44 -4.06 2.81
N CYS A 375 -5.71 -3.93 3.23
CA CYS A 375 -6.86 -4.14 2.34
C CYS A 375 -6.87 -3.14 1.18
N ARG A 376 -6.65 -1.85 1.47
CA ARG A 376 -6.58 -0.78 0.46
C ARG A 376 -5.39 -0.97 -0.48
N ALA A 377 -4.22 -1.34 0.05
CA ALA A 377 -3.02 -1.59 -0.74
C ALA A 377 -3.10 -2.88 -1.58
N ALA A 378 -3.98 -3.82 -1.22
CA ALA A 378 -4.19 -5.06 -1.96
C ALA A 378 -5.11 -4.88 -3.17
N LEU A 379 -6.21 -4.14 -3.02
CA LEU A 379 -7.27 -4.04 -4.02
C LEU A 379 -6.81 -3.71 -5.46
N PRO A 380 -5.86 -2.77 -5.70
CA PRO A 380 -5.41 -2.43 -7.05
C PRO A 380 -4.88 -3.60 -7.87
N PHE A 381 -4.46 -4.69 -7.21
CA PHE A 381 -3.84 -5.88 -7.82
C PHE A 381 -4.77 -7.08 -7.97
N HIS A 382 -6.05 -6.96 -7.59
CA HIS A 382 -7.00 -8.08 -7.58
C HIS A 382 -8.18 -7.85 -8.53
N GLY A 383 -8.65 -8.95 -9.13
CA GLY A 383 -9.76 -8.94 -10.08
C GLY A 383 -11.11 -9.32 -9.46
N LEU A 384 -11.14 -9.78 -8.21
CA LEU A 384 -12.36 -10.14 -7.48
C LEU A 384 -12.15 -9.94 -5.97
N LEU A 385 -13.18 -9.46 -5.29
CA LEU A 385 -13.18 -9.18 -3.86
C LEU A 385 -14.27 -9.99 -3.14
N ILE A 386 -13.92 -10.72 -2.08
CA ILE A 386 -14.86 -11.45 -1.23
C ILE A 386 -14.77 -10.89 0.19
N PHE A 387 -15.90 -10.48 0.75
CA PHE A 387 -16.05 -10.10 2.14
C PHE A 387 -16.68 -11.25 2.93
N TYR A 388 -15.94 -11.89 3.83
CA TYR A 388 -16.48 -12.96 4.68
C TYR A 388 -16.80 -12.45 6.09
N ARG A 389 -18.09 -12.47 6.48
CA ARG A 389 -18.59 -11.96 7.79
C ARG A 389 -17.98 -10.60 8.18
N VAL A 390 -17.93 -9.66 7.24
CA VAL A 390 -17.36 -8.33 7.49
C VAL A 390 -18.48 -7.34 7.83
N PRO A 391 -18.42 -6.60 8.96
CA PRO A 391 -19.40 -5.57 9.27
C PRO A 391 -19.20 -4.34 8.37
N ALA A 392 -20.21 -3.49 8.23
CA ALA A 392 -20.15 -2.23 7.49
C ALA A 392 -19.30 -1.14 8.20
N ALA A 393 -18.07 -1.47 8.55
CA ALA A 393 -17.12 -0.50 9.08
C ALA A 393 -16.79 0.55 7.98
N PRO A 394 -16.59 1.84 8.32
CA PRO A 394 -16.43 2.90 7.32
C PRO A 394 -15.36 2.61 6.27
N HIS A 395 -14.20 2.09 6.67
CA HIS A 395 -13.10 1.75 5.77
C HIS A 395 -13.40 0.57 4.83
N MET A 396 -14.26 -0.37 5.26
CA MET A 396 -14.72 -1.49 4.42
C MET A 396 -15.78 -1.06 3.41
N VAL A 397 -16.65 -0.12 3.79
CA VAL A 397 -17.60 0.51 2.86
C VAL A 397 -16.86 1.31 1.78
N LEU A 398 -15.80 2.03 2.15
CA LEU A 398 -14.92 2.71 1.19
C LEU A 398 -14.23 1.70 0.26
N LEU A 399 -13.74 0.57 0.78
CA LEU A 399 -13.14 -0.49 -0.04
C LEU A 399 -14.13 -1.08 -1.05
N ALA A 400 -15.37 -1.36 -0.64
CA ALA A 400 -16.41 -1.85 -1.54
C ALA A 400 -16.81 -0.81 -2.60
N THR A 401 -16.82 0.48 -2.22
CA THR A 401 -17.07 1.59 -3.14
C THR A 401 -15.95 1.71 -4.18
N GLU A 402 -14.71 1.59 -3.75
CA GLU A 402 -13.55 1.60 -4.64
C GLU A 402 -13.52 0.38 -5.56
N ALA A 403 -13.84 -0.81 -5.05
CA ALA A 403 -13.99 -2.02 -5.87
C ALA A 403 -15.04 -1.80 -6.97
N ARG A 404 -16.19 -1.19 -6.65
CA ARG A 404 -17.22 -0.84 -7.63
C ARG A 404 -16.72 0.18 -8.67
N ARG A 405 -15.97 1.21 -8.26
CA ARG A 405 -15.36 2.18 -9.19
C ARG A 405 -14.39 1.48 -10.15
N LEU A 406 -13.54 0.61 -9.62
CA LEU A 406 -12.59 -0.19 -10.40
C LEU A 406 -13.28 -1.25 -11.27
N GLY A 407 -14.57 -1.51 -11.06
CA GLY A 407 -15.30 -2.58 -11.73
C GLY A 407 -14.86 -3.98 -11.29
N VAL A 408 -14.25 -4.09 -10.10
CA VAL A 408 -13.89 -5.36 -9.45
C VAL A 408 -15.16 -5.95 -8.83
N PRO A 409 -15.63 -7.14 -9.27
CA PRO A 409 -16.79 -7.79 -8.69
C PRO A 409 -16.59 -8.06 -7.19
N SER A 410 -17.56 -7.61 -6.38
CA SER A 410 -17.57 -7.82 -4.94
C SER A 410 -18.64 -8.81 -4.50
N PHE A 411 -18.23 -9.78 -3.70
CA PHE A 411 -19.08 -10.81 -3.11
C PHE A 411 -19.13 -10.64 -1.59
N PHE A 412 -20.29 -10.82 -0.98
CA PHE A 412 -20.40 -11.05 0.45
C PHE A 412 -20.57 -12.55 0.71
N ASP A 413 -19.78 -13.13 1.61
CA ASP A 413 -19.85 -14.54 1.99
C ASP A 413 -20.27 -14.68 3.45
N VAL A 414 -21.24 -15.56 3.71
CA VAL A 414 -21.75 -15.84 5.04
C VAL A 414 -22.30 -17.26 5.17
N ASP A 415 -22.21 -17.80 6.38
CA ASP A 415 -22.57 -19.18 6.70
C ASP A 415 -23.70 -19.33 7.73
N ASP A 416 -24.23 -18.21 8.25
CA ASP A 416 -25.41 -18.15 9.11
C ASP A 416 -26.28 -16.92 8.73
N LEU A 417 -27.55 -16.90 9.15
CA LEU A 417 -28.47 -15.76 8.96
C LEU A 417 -28.17 -14.58 9.91
N ILE A 418 -26.90 -14.24 10.12
CA ILE A 418 -26.46 -13.15 11.00
C ILE A 418 -26.71 -11.75 10.42
N PHE A 419 -27.35 -11.64 9.26
CA PHE A 419 -27.77 -10.38 8.62
C PHE A 419 -29.31 -10.23 8.63
N ASP A 420 -30.03 -11.19 9.22
CA ASP A 420 -31.47 -11.16 9.43
C ASP A 420 -31.76 -11.14 10.94
N TRP A 421 -32.20 -9.98 11.44
CA TRP A 421 -32.42 -9.79 12.86
C TRP A 421 -33.60 -10.61 13.39
N ASP A 422 -34.66 -10.78 12.61
CA ASP A 422 -35.85 -11.49 13.09
C ASP A 422 -35.60 -12.99 13.20
N ALA A 423 -34.83 -13.55 12.26
CA ALA A 423 -34.32 -14.92 12.37
C ALA A 423 -33.33 -15.08 13.54
N TYR A 424 -32.33 -14.21 13.65
CA TYR A 424 -31.26 -14.35 14.64
C TYR A 424 -31.72 -14.07 16.09
N ARG A 425 -32.62 -13.10 16.28
CA ARG A 425 -33.20 -12.77 17.60
C ARG A 425 -33.90 -13.97 18.24
N ARG A 426 -34.66 -14.75 17.46
CA ARG A 426 -35.37 -15.93 17.98
C ARG A 426 -34.39 -16.96 18.56
N GLN A 427 -33.26 -17.18 17.89
CA GLN A 427 -32.21 -18.06 18.39
C GLN A 427 -31.57 -17.53 19.68
N LEU A 428 -31.26 -16.23 19.75
CA LEU A 428 -30.69 -15.62 20.96
C LEU A 428 -31.63 -15.74 22.16
N LEU A 429 -32.93 -15.53 21.94
CA LEU A 429 -33.96 -15.73 22.97
C LEU A 429 -34.01 -17.18 23.45
N ALA A 430 -34.00 -18.15 22.54
CA ALA A 430 -33.98 -19.58 22.88
C ALA A 430 -32.73 -19.97 23.70
N SER A 431 -31.60 -19.29 23.47
CA SER A 431 -30.35 -19.53 24.22
C SER A 431 -30.26 -18.81 25.58
N GLY A 432 -31.30 -18.09 25.99
CA GLY A 432 -31.28 -17.31 27.24
C GLY A 432 -30.28 -16.14 27.22
N ALA A 433 -30.01 -15.55 26.06
CA ALA A 433 -29.05 -14.46 25.93
C ALA A 433 -29.48 -13.21 26.74
N PRO A 434 -28.59 -12.57 27.52
CA PRO A 434 -28.91 -11.38 28.29
C PRO A 434 -29.19 -10.15 27.39
N SER A 435 -29.85 -9.13 27.94
CA SER A 435 -30.39 -7.99 27.18
C SER A 435 -29.33 -7.12 26.50
N ASP A 436 -28.16 -6.98 27.13
CA ASP A 436 -26.98 -6.29 26.59
C ASP A 436 -26.40 -7.02 25.35
N ARG A 437 -26.36 -8.36 25.41
CA ARG A 437 -25.98 -9.21 24.27
C ARG A 437 -26.99 -9.12 23.13
N MET A 438 -28.28 -8.96 23.45
CA MET A 438 -29.33 -8.74 22.45
C MET A 438 -29.14 -7.42 21.70
N ALA A 439 -28.87 -6.32 22.41
CA ALA A 439 -28.67 -5.01 21.82
C ALA A 439 -27.44 -4.97 20.89
N SER A 440 -26.29 -5.47 21.37
CA SER A 440 -25.06 -5.55 20.58
C SER A 440 -25.20 -6.47 19.35
N SER A 441 -25.92 -7.58 19.47
CA SER A 441 -26.21 -8.48 18.35
C SER A 441 -27.11 -7.82 17.29
N LYS A 442 -28.09 -7.01 17.70
CA LYS A 442 -28.96 -6.25 16.78
C LYS A 442 -28.16 -5.27 15.93
N GLU A 443 -27.29 -4.51 16.58
CA GLU A 443 -26.40 -3.56 15.89
C GLU A 443 -25.46 -4.28 14.92
N THR A 444 -24.81 -5.34 15.38
CA THR A 444 -23.90 -6.15 14.55
C THR A 444 -24.63 -6.76 13.34
N THR A 445 -25.85 -7.25 13.54
CA THR A 445 -26.69 -7.79 12.46
C THR A 445 -27.03 -6.73 11.41
N ALA A 446 -27.35 -5.51 11.85
CA ALA A 446 -27.61 -4.38 10.96
C ALA A 446 -26.36 -4.02 10.15
N GLN A 447 -25.17 -4.05 10.76
CA GLN A 447 -23.89 -3.81 10.09
C GLN A 447 -23.59 -4.87 9.02
N TYR A 448 -23.86 -6.16 9.27
CA TYR A 448 -23.70 -7.20 8.25
C TYR A 448 -24.68 -7.01 7.10
N ARG A 449 -25.96 -6.69 7.40
CA ARG A 449 -26.96 -6.39 6.37
C ARG A 449 -26.58 -5.19 5.51
N GLN A 450 -26.03 -4.15 6.14
CA GLN A 450 -25.53 -2.97 5.43
C GLN A 450 -24.33 -3.32 4.55
N MET A 451 -23.37 -4.11 5.05
CA MET A 451 -22.20 -4.48 4.24
C MET A 451 -22.59 -5.35 3.04
N LEU A 452 -23.55 -6.26 3.24
CA LEU A 452 -24.15 -7.07 2.18
C LEU A 452 -24.77 -6.20 1.08
N SER A 453 -25.47 -5.10 1.42
CA SER A 453 -26.04 -4.18 0.42
C SER A 453 -25.00 -3.34 -0.33
N HIS A 454 -23.78 -3.21 0.22
CA HIS A 454 -22.65 -2.61 -0.49
C HIS A 454 -21.95 -3.57 -1.47
N CYS A 455 -22.19 -4.89 -1.36
CA CYS A 455 -21.64 -5.89 -2.27
C CYS A 455 -22.54 -6.08 -3.51
N GLN A 456 -21.95 -6.54 -4.62
CA GLN A 456 -22.71 -6.81 -5.85
C GLN A 456 -23.36 -8.19 -5.85
N HIS A 457 -22.69 -9.17 -5.26
CA HIS A 457 -23.08 -10.58 -5.29
C HIS A 457 -23.05 -11.19 -3.87
N GLY A 458 -23.69 -12.34 -3.70
CA GLY A 458 -23.72 -13.08 -2.44
C GLY A 458 -23.23 -14.52 -2.58
N ILE A 459 -22.60 -15.05 -1.54
CA ILE A 459 -22.23 -16.46 -1.39
C ILE A 459 -22.79 -16.96 -0.07
N GLY A 460 -23.77 -17.85 -0.14
CA GLY A 460 -24.33 -18.54 1.03
C GLY A 460 -23.75 -19.95 1.16
N SER A 461 -23.63 -20.46 2.39
CA SER A 461 -23.30 -21.88 2.63
C SER A 461 -24.46 -22.83 2.32
N THR A 462 -25.70 -22.33 2.27
CA THR A 462 -26.92 -23.11 2.03
C THR A 462 -27.87 -22.38 1.09
N ALA A 463 -28.82 -23.10 0.50
CA ALA A 463 -29.82 -22.51 -0.39
C ALA A 463 -30.73 -21.50 0.33
N ALA A 464 -31.07 -21.74 1.61
CA ALA A 464 -31.85 -20.81 2.41
C ALA A 464 -31.12 -19.47 2.61
N ILE A 465 -29.83 -19.51 2.98
CA ILE A 465 -29.01 -18.30 3.11
C ILE A 465 -28.92 -17.55 1.77
N ALA A 466 -28.61 -18.26 0.69
CA ALA A 466 -28.49 -17.64 -0.64
C ALA A 466 -29.80 -16.98 -1.13
N ARG A 467 -30.96 -17.56 -0.78
CA ARG A 467 -32.28 -16.94 -1.04
C ARG A 467 -32.46 -15.65 -0.24
N SER A 468 -32.23 -15.67 1.08
CA SER A 468 -32.35 -14.48 1.93
C SER A 468 -31.37 -13.37 1.52
N MET A 469 -30.16 -13.70 1.05
CA MET A 469 -29.22 -12.72 0.52
C MET A 469 -29.72 -12.08 -0.79
N GLY A 470 -30.44 -12.84 -1.62
CA GLY A 470 -30.94 -12.40 -2.93
C GLY A 470 -32.00 -11.29 -2.84
N GLU A 471 -32.58 -11.09 -1.66
CA GLU A 471 -33.49 -9.96 -1.37
C GLU A 471 -32.73 -8.64 -1.11
N ILE A 472 -31.41 -8.69 -0.95
CA ILE A 472 -30.57 -7.58 -0.49
C ILE A 472 -29.53 -7.20 -1.55
N VAL A 473 -28.85 -8.19 -2.14
CA VAL A 473 -27.83 -7.94 -3.17
C VAL A 473 -28.48 -7.66 -4.52
N PRO A 474 -27.92 -6.75 -5.34
CA PRO A 474 -28.47 -6.46 -6.67
C PRO A 474 -28.13 -7.53 -7.71
N GLY A 475 -27.08 -8.32 -7.49
CA GLY A 475 -26.61 -9.34 -8.41
C GLY A 475 -27.00 -10.77 -8.01
N LYS A 476 -26.29 -11.75 -8.58
CA LYS A 476 -26.53 -13.18 -8.31
C LYS A 476 -26.07 -13.58 -6.91
N THR A 477 -26.81 -14.52 -6.32
CA THR A 477 -26.36 -15.29 -5.15
C THR A 477 -25.95 -16.70 -5.56
N HIS A 478 -24.91 -17.21 -4.91
CA HIS A 478 -24.32 -18.52 -5.17
C HIS A 478 -24.40 -19.37 -3.91
N VAL A 479 -24.66 -20.67 -4.07
CA VAL A 479 -24.57 -21.64 -2.98
C VAL A 479 -23.23 -22.35 -3.09
N VAL A 480 -22.34 -22.09 -2.12
CA VAL A 480 -21.07 -22.80 -1.99
C VAL A 480 -21.10 -23.49 -0.63
N PRO A 481 -21.43 -24.79 -0.56
CA PRO A 481 -21.52 -25.52 0.70
C PRO A 481 -20.15 -25.61 1.38
N ASN A 482 -20.17 -25.95 2.66
CA ASN A 482 -18.94 -26.34 3.35
C ASN A 482 -18.43 -27.66 2.73
N ALA A 483 -17.12 -27.78 2.61
CA ALA A 483 -16.46 -28.93 2.02
C ALA A 483 -15.71 -29.72 3.10
N LEU A 484 -15.19 -30.88 2.71
CA LEU A 484 -14.08 -31.49 3.43
C LEU A 484 -12.80 -30.65 3.22
N ASP A 485 -11.83 -30.79 4.11
CA ASP A 485 -10.47 -30.29 3.92
C ASP A 485 -9.45 -31.43 3.96
N GLU A 486 -8.23 -31.15 3.48
CA GLU A 486 -7.13 -32.13 3.44
C GLU A 486 -6.82 -32.71 4.83
N GLY A 487 -6.99 -31.93 5.90
CA GLY A 487 -6.81 -32.39 7.27
C GLY A 487 -7.85 -33.46 7.66
N ILE A 488 -9.13 -33.22 7.38
CA ILE A 488 -10.20 -34.20 7.63
C ILE A 488 -10.00 -35.45 6.79
N LEU A 489 -9.62 -35.31 5.51
CA LEU A 489 -9.37 -36.44 4.61
C LEU A 489 -8.19 -37.29 5.10
N ALA A 490 -7.09 -36.65 5.53
CA ALA A 490 -5.94 -37.33 6.08
C ALA A 490 -6.28 -38.06 7.39
N LEU A 491 -7.04 -37.43 8.28
CA LEU A 491 -7.52 -38.03 9.52
C LEU A 491 -8.44 -39.23 9.25
N ALA A 492 -9.37 -39.09 8.30
CA ALA A 492 -10.27 -40.18 7.92
C ALA A 492 -9.50 -41.38 7.35
N ALA A 493 -8.45 -41.16 6.55
CA ALA A 493 -7.57 -42.21 6.04
C ALA A 493 -6.70 -42.83 7.15
N GLU A 494 -6.27 -42.04 8.14
CA GLU A 494 -5.58 -42.55 9.33
C GLU A 494 -6.48 -43.50 10.13
N LEU A 495 -7.70 -43.06 10.43
CA LEU A 495 -8.67 -43.81 11.22
C LEU A 495 -9.20 -45.04 10.47
N GLU A 496 -9.22 -45.04 9.14
CA GLU A 496 -9.50 -46.24 8.35
C GLU A 496 -8.40 -47.30 8.50
N ARG A 497 -7.13 -46.89 8.52
CA ARG A 497 -5.99 -47.80 8.77
C ARG A 497 -5.89 -48.27 10.21
N ARG A 498 -6.32 -47.42 11.16
CA ARG A 498 -6.27 -47.66 12.61
C ARG A 498 -7.60 -47.29 13.25
N PRO A 499 -8.64 -48.14 13.06
CA PRO A 499 -9.97 -47.85 13.56
C PRO A 499 -9.99 -47.73 15.08
N VAL A 500 -10.80 -46.79 15.57
CA VAL A 500 -11.03 -46.62 17.02
C VAL A 500 -11.67 -47.91 17.54
N LYS A 501 -11.09 -48.50 18.58
CA LYS A 501 -11.65 -49.69 19.20
C LYS A 501 -12.96 -49.34 19.91
N THR A 502 -14.03 -50.03 19.54
CA THR A 502 -15.35 -49.89 20.15
C THR A 502 -15.67 -51.15 20.95
N ASP A 503 -16.45 -51.02 22.03
CA ASP A 503 -16.90 -52.17 22.83
C ASP A 503 -18.11 -52.80 22.12
N PRO A 504 -17.99 -54.02 21.56
CA PRO A 504 -19.05 -54.63 20.75
C PRO A 504 -20.31 -54.95 21.57
N ARG A 505 -20.24 -54.91 22.90
CA ARG A 505 -21.40 -55.11 23.78
C ARG A 505 -22.33 -53.90 23.82
N PHE A 506 -21.88 -52.74 23.33
CA PHE A 506 -22.63 -51.50 23.40
C PHE A 506 -22.75 -50.82 22.04
N VAL A 507 -23.82 -50.06 21.88
CA VAL A 507 -24.03 -49.15 20.74
C VAL A 507 -24.07 -47.72 21.28
N THR A 508 -23.05 -46.94 20.94
CA THR A 508 -22.89 -45.55 21.38
C THR A 508 -23.52 -44.62 20.37
N ILE A 509 -24.55 -43.91 20.80
CA ILE A 509 -25.16 -42.80 20.06
C ILE A 509 -24.47 -41.52 20.52
N GLY A 510 -23.96 -40.73 19.58
CA GLY A 510 -23.21 -39.51 19.86
C GLY A 510 -23.88 -38.25 19.37
N TYR A 511 -23.78 -37.18 20.15
CA TYR A 511 -24.26 -35.85 19.80
C TYR A 511 -23.22 -34.78 20.15
N GLY A 512 -22.78 -34.01 19.15
CA GLY A 512 -21.99 -32.80 19.36
C GLY A 512 -22.89 -31.58 19.53
N SER A 513 -23.11 -31.13 20.78
CA SER A 513 -23.98 -29.97 21.04
C SER A 513 -23.36 -28.67 20.57
N GLY A 514 -22.02 -28.58 20.49
CA GLY A 514 -21.30 -27.39 20.06
C GLY A 514 -21.35 -26.28 21.10
N SER A 515 -22.42 -25.48 21.11
CA SER A 515 -22.61 -24.34 22.02
C SER A 515 -23.88 -24.49 22.88
N ARG A 516 -24.02 -23.66 23.93
CA ARG A 516 -25.18 -23.66 24.85
C ARG A 516 -26.53 -23.33 24.18
N THR A 517 -26.55 -22.97 22.89
CA THR A 517 -27.78 -22.61 22.16
C THR A 517 -28.55 -23.81 21.60
N HIS A 518 -28.11 -25.04 21.86
CA HIS A 518 -28.62 -26.26 21.22
C HIS A 518 -29.45 -27.17 22.15
N ASP A 519 -29.84 -26.68 23.33
CA ASP A 519 -30.69 -27.42 24.27
C ASP A 519 -32.08 -27.70 23.66
N GLY A 520 -32.66 -26.71 22.94
CA GLY A 520 -33.93 -26.84 22.21
C GLY A 520 -33.87 -27.88 21.09
N ASP A 521 -32.81 -27.83 20.27
CA ASP A 521 -32.56 -28.81 19.20
C ASP A 521 -32.50 -30.25 19.75
N PHE A 522 -31.78 -30.48 20.86
CA PHE A 522 -31.73 -31.81 21.48
C PHE A 522 -33.09 -32.26 22.02
N GLY A 523 -33.96 -31.32 22.42
CA GLY A 523 -35.31 -31.58 22.87
C GLY A 523 -36.15 -32.38 21.87
N VAL A 524 -35.94 -32.17 20.56
CA VAL A 524 -36.66 -32.86 19.46
C VAL A 524 -36.50 -34.39 19.54
N VAL A 525 -35.33 -34.87 19.96
CA VAL A 525 -34.98 -36.29 20.00
C VAL A 525 -34.97 -36.89 21.41
N ALA A 526 -35.08 -36.05 22.45
CA ALA A 526 -34.90 -36.45 23.84
C ALA A 526 -35.86 -37.58 24.28
N SER A 527 -37.15 -37.50 23.91
CA SER A 527 -38.15 -38.53 24.26
C SER A 527 -37.87 -39.87 23.58
N ALA A 528 -37.51 -39.85 22.29
CA ALA A 528 -37.14 -41.03 21.52
C ALA A 528 -35.87 -41.72 22.08
N LEU A 529 -34.83 -40.95 22.41
CA LEU A 529 -33.61 -41.49 23.05
C LEU A 529 -33.92 -42.16 24.38
N LEU A 530 -34.75 -41.54 25.21
CA LEU A 530 -35.17 -42.10 26.50
C LEU A 530 -35.92 -43.43 26.32
N ALA A 531 -36.79 -43.54 25.33
CA ALA A 531 -37.52 -44.76 25.01
C ALA A 531 -36.56 -45.87 24.53
N VAL A 532 -35.65 -45.55 23.61
CA VAL A 532 -34.65 -46.49 23.07
C VAL A 532 -33.70 -46.98 24.16
N MET A 533 -33.17 -46.09 25.00
CA MET A 533 -32.29 -46.46 26.11
C MET A 533 -33.00 -47.32 27.16
N GLN A 534 -34.30 -47.13 27.37
CA GLN A 534 -35.11 -47.97 28.27
C GLN A 534 -35.30 -49.39 27.71
N ARG A 535 -35.58 -49.53 26.41
CA ARG A 535 -35.83 -50.83 25.78
C ARG A 535 -34.55 -51.61 25.45
N HIS A 536 -33.43 -50.92 25.26
CA HIS A 536 -32.17 -51.51 24.81
C HIS A 536 -31.03 -51.20 25.80
N PRO A 537 -30.74 -52.12 26.75
CA PRO A 537 -29.69 -51.95 27.76
C PRO A 537 -28.27 -51.74 27.18
N GLN A 538 -28.03 -52.23 25.96
CA GLN A 538 -26.76 -52.07 25.24
C GLN A 538 -26.51 -50.63 24.73
N VAL A 539 -27.49 -49.73 24.80
CA VAL A 539 -27.34 -48.38 24.26
C VAL A 539 -26.62 -47.46 25.26
N ARG A 540 -25.64 -46.71 24.76
CA ARG A 540 -24.93 -45.62 25.45
C ARG A 540 -25.15 -44.30 24.73
N LEU A 541 -25.12 -43.19 25.47
CA LEU A 541 -25.23 -41.85 24.93
C LEU A 541 -23.96 -41.05 25.23
N ALA A 542 -23.29 -40.54 24.21
CA ALA A 542 -22.14 -39.65 24.33
C ALA A 542 -22.56 -38.22 23.92
N ILE A 543 -22.51 -37.29 24.84
CA ILE A 543 -22.80 -35.87 24.61
C ILE A 543 -21.48 -35.11 24.65
N HIS A 544 -21.15 -34.43 23.57
CA HIS A 544 -19.93 -33.65 23.46
C HIS A 544 -20.24 -32.15 23.43
N GLY A 545 -19.72 -31.42 24.41
CA GLY A 545 -19.93 -29.98 24.56
C GLY A 545 -20.96 -29.63 25.64
N PRO A 546 -21.20 -28.33 25.86
CA PRO A 546 -22.13 -27.87 26.88
C PRO A 546 -23.57 -28.17 26.44
N LEU A 547 -24.27 -29.03 27.18
CA LEU A 547 -25.69 -29.36 27.00
C LEU A 547 -26.30 -29.68 28.37
N GLU A 548 -27.41 -29.02 28.71
CA GLU A 548 -28.17 -29.40 29.89
C GLU A 548 -29.12 -30.54 29.56
N LEU A 549 -28.83 -31.74 30.08
CA LEU A 549 -29.67 -32.90 29.83
C LEU A 549 -30.99 -32.81 30.61
N PRO A 550 -32.13 -33.15 29.98
CA PRO A 550 -33.40 -33.26 30.68
C PRO A 550 -33.31 -34.22 31.88
N ALA A 551 -33.98 -33.88 32.98
CA ALA A 551 -33.95 -34.65 34.24
C ALA A 551 -34.19 -36.17 34.08
N PRO A 552 -35.05 -36.67 33.18
CA PRO A 552 -35.25 -38.10 32.97
C PRO A 552 -34.02 -38.89 32.51
N PHE A 553 -32.96 -38.24 31.99
CA PHE A 553 -31.71 -38.92 31.64
C PHE A 553 -30.88 -39.35 32.86
N ARG A 554 -31.16 -38.80 34.05
CA ARG A 554 -30.46 -39.17 35.30
C ARG A 554 -30.60 -40.66 35.64
N ARG A 555 -31.69 -41.31 35.21
CA ARG A 555 -31.89 -42.76 35.42
C ARG A 555 -30.93 -43.64 34.63
N PHE A 556 -30.22 -43.07 33.66
CA PHE A 556 -29.24 -43.74 32.81
C PHE A 556 -27.83 -43.18 32.98
N ALA A 557 -27.53 -42.56 34.12
CA ALA A 557 -26.24 -41.90 34.37
C ALA A 557 -25.02 -42.83 34.18
N ASP A 558 -25.19 -44.14 34.35
CA ASP A 558 -24.18 -45.17 34.11
C ASP A 558 -23.88 -45.42 32.61
N ARG A 559 -24.77 -44.96 31.71
CA ARG A 559 -24.68 -45.13 30.24
C ARG A 559 -24.67 -43.82 29.47
N VAL A 560 -24.69 -42.68 30.16
CA VAL A 560 -24.61 -41.33 29.58
C VAL A 560 -23.26 -40.73 29.90
N PHE A 561 -22.51 -40.35 28.89
CA PHE A 561 -21.17 -39.77 29.00
C PHE A 561 -21.20 -38.33 28.50
N GLN A 562 -20.93 -37.37 29.38
CA GLN A 562 -20.71 -35.98 28.99
C GLN A 562 -19.21 -35.74 28.81
N ILE A 563 -18.82 -35.55 27.55
CA ILE A 563 -17.46 -35.26 27.14
C ILE A 563 -17.28 -33.74 27.15
N PRO A 564 -16.21 -33.22 27.78
CA PRO A 564 -15.88 -31.80 27.72
C PRO A 564 -15.75 -31.31 26.28
N PHE A 565 -15.81 -30.00 26.10
CA PHE A 565 -15.64 -29.40 24.79
C PHE A 565 -14.22 -29.66 24.24
N LEU A 566 -14.12 -30.46 23.18
CA LEU A 566 -12.89 -30.68 22.39
C LEU A 566 -12.89 -29.78 21.14
N GLN A 567 -11.69 -29.46 20.66
CA GLN A 567 -11.46 -28.63 19.48
C GLN A 567 -10.84 -29.45 18.34
N GLY A 568 -11.17 -29.10 17.10
CA GLY A 568 -10.51 -29.64 15.91
C GLY A 568 -10.51 -31.17 15.84
N ASP A 569 -9.33 -31.74 15.64
CA ASP A 569 -9.16 -33.18 15.36
C ASP A 569 -9.51 -34.07 16.56
N ASP A 570 -9.40 -33.58 17.80
CA ASP A 570 -9.79 -34.33 18.99
C ASP A 570 -11.31 -34.60 18.99
N TYR A 571 -12.11 -33.62 18.55
CA TYR A 571 -13.55 -33.81 18.36
C TYR A 571 -13.82 -34.85 17.26
N LEU A 572 -13.12 -34.79 16.12
CA LEU A 572 -13.29 -35.75 15.04
C LEU A 572 -12.89 -37.17 15.44
N ARG A 573 -11.84 -37.33 16.26
CA ARG A 573 -11.46 -38.63 16.83
C ARG A 573 -12.49 -39.15 17.83
N ALA A 574 -13.07 -38.26 18.64
CA ALA A 574 -14.18 -38.62 19.52
C ALA A 574 -15.42 -39.04 18.70
N LEU A 575 -15.73 -38.31 17.62
CA LEU A 575 -16.83 -38.63 16.71
C LEU A 575 -16.66 -40.01 16.08
N ALA A 576 -15.44 -40.36 15.65
CA ALA A 576 -15.10 -41.68 15.10
C ALA A 576 -15.23 -42.83 16.11
N SER A 577 -15.34 -42.55 17.42
CA SER A 577 -15.60 -43.57 18.44
C SER A 577 -17.09 -43.93 18.57
N TRP A 578 -17.98 -43.18 17.93
CA TRP A 578 -19.42 -43.39 18.00
C TRP A 578 -19.88 -44.44 16.98
N GLN A 579 -21.01 -45.09 17.24
CA GLN A 579 -21.61 -46.06 16.32
C GLN A 579 -22.82 -45.48 15.57
N ILE A 580 -23.43 -44.44 16.11
CA ILE A 580 -24.52 -43.67 15.51
C ILE A 580 -24.30 -42.21 15.86
N SER A 581 -24.34 -41.31 14.89
CA SER A 581 -24.35 -39.86 15.11
C SER A 581 -25.77 -39.33 15.00
N ILE A 582 -26.14 -38.35 15.82
CA ILE A 582 -27.42 -37.64 15.69
C ILE A 582 -27.21 -36.15 15.45
N ALA A 583 -28.08 -35.55 14.63
CA ALA A 583 -28.12 -34.10 14.41
C ALA A 583 -29.58 -33.62 14.40
N PRO A 584 -30.24 -33.58 15.57
CA PRO A 584 -31.56 -32.99 15.68
C PRO A 584 -31.48 -31.47 15.52
N LEU A 585 -32.53 -30.91 14.94
CA LEU A 585 -32.78 -29.48 14.77
C LEU A 585 -34.28 -29.21 14.88
N GLU A 586 -34.67 -28.10 15.51
CA GLU A 586 -36.04 -27.59 15.50
C GLU A 586 -36.45 -27.08 14.12
N ASP A 587 -37.75 -27.11 13.80
CA ASP A 587 -38.29 -26.51 12.57
C ASP A 587 -38.31 -24.98 12.69
N SER A 588 -37.33 -24.33 12.06
CA SER A 588 -37.25 -22.87 11.98
C SER A 588 -36.46 -22.43 10.75
N LEU A 589 -36.72 -21.21 10.24
CA LEU A 589 -35.95 -20.61 9.15
C LEU A 589 -34.44 -20.57 9.45
N PHE A 590 -34.08 -20.38 10.72
CA PHE A 590 -32.69 -20.35 11.15
C PHE A 590 -32.02 -21.73 11.02
N ASN A 591 -32.74 -22.80 11.36
CA ASN A 591 -32.27 -24.18 11.22
C ASN A 591 -32.32 -24.69 9.76
N GLU A 592 -33.24 -24.19 8.94
CA GLU A 592 -33.23 -24.37 7.48
C GLU A 592 -31.98 -23.76 6.82
N ALA A 593 -31.39 -22.74 7.45
CA ALA A 593 -30.14 -22.13 7.01
C ALA A 593 -28.87 -22.84 7.51
N LYS A 594 -28.98 -23.80 8.44
CA LYS A 594 -27.81 -24.49 9.02
C LYS A 594 -27.17 -25.46 8.06
N SER A 595 -25.84 -25.40 7.96
CA SER A 595 -25.08 -26.36 7.15
C SER A 595 -25.13 -27.79 7.71
N ASN A 596 -24.90 -28.76 6.82
CA ASN A 596 -24.90 -30.19 7.14
C ASN A 596 -23.53 -30.75 7.59
N ILE A 597 -22.66 -29.91 8.19
CA ILE A 597 -21.30 -30.30 8.62
C ILE A 597 -21.32 -31.57 9.48
N LYS A 598 -22.23 -31.68 10.46
CA LYS A 598 -22.33 -32.85 11.36
C LYS A 598 -22.51 -34.17 10.59
N PHE A 599 -23.28 -34.14 9.50
CA PHE A 599 -23.47 -35.29 8.62
C PHE A 599 -22.22 -35.56 7.78
N ILE A 600 -21.62 -34.53 7.18
CA ILE A 600 -20.42 -34.65 6.35
C ILE A 600 -19.26 -35.27 7.15
N GLU A 601 -19.03 -34.80 8.38
CA GLU A 601 -17.96 -35.29 9.27
C GLU A 601 -18.21 -36.72 9.76
N ALA A 602 -19.45 -37.06 10.12
CA ALA A 602 -19.80 -38.43 10.52
C ALA A 602 -19.65 -39.40 9.36
N ALA A 603 -20.18 -39.05 8.19
CA ALA A 603 -20.12 -39.87 6.99
C ALA A 603 -18.66 -40.13 6.56
N ILE A 604 -17.81 -39.10 6.51
CA ILE A 604 -16.41 -39.30 6.11
C ILE A 604 -15.65 -40.15 7.14
N LEU A 605 -16.07 -40.20 8.41
CA LEU A 605 -15.47 -41.05 9.45
C LEU A 605 -16.12 -42.44 9.55
N GLY A 606 -17.07 -42.77 8.68
CA GLY A 606 -17.73 -44.08 8.68
C GLY A 606 -18.75 -44.25 9.82
N VAL A 607 -19.34 -43.16 10.30
CA VAL A 607 -20.39 -43.17 11.33
C VAL A 607 -21.72 -42.80 10.67
N PRO A 608 -22.76 -43.67 10.73
CA PRO A 608 -24.06 -43.35 10.15
C PRO A 608 -24.79 -42.29 10.98
N SER A 609 -25.51 -41.38 10.32
CA SER A 609 -26.24 -40.29 10.97
C SER A 609 -27.75 -40.45 10.90
N ILE A 610 -28.43 -40.02 11.97
CA ILE A 610 -29.86 -39.70 11.98
C ILE A 610 -30.00 -38.19 12.16
N CYS A 611 -30.67 -37.52 11.24
CA CYS A 611 -30.79 -36.06 11.20
C CYS A 611 -32.25 -35.63 11.18
N SER A 612 -32.55 -34.44 11.69
CA SER A 612 -33.83 -33.79 11.40
C SER A 612 -33.97 -33.55 9.90
N GLY A 613 -35.19 -33.57 9.40
CA GLY A 613 -35.54 -33.28 8.01
C GLY A 613 -35.52 -31.78 7.70
N THR A 614 -34.45 -31.08 8.03
CA THR A 614 -34.24 -29.69 7.61
C THR A 614 -33.50 -29.61 6.27
N GLY A 615 -33.66 -28.51 5.54
CA GLY A 615 -33.21 -28.32 4.15
C GLY A 615 -31.87 -29.00 3.79
N PRO A 616 -30.73 -28.58 4.35
CA PRO A 616 -29.42 -29.13 3.97
C PRO A 616 -29.20 -30.61 4.32
N PHE A 617 -29.93 -31.17 5.29
CA PHE A 617 -29.93 -32.61 5.54
C PHE A 617 -30.79 -33.36 4.51
N ARG A 618 -31.98 -32.86 4.17
CA ARG A 618 -32.83 -33.44 3.11
C ARG A 618 -32.14 -33.44 1.74
N GLU A 619 -31.35 -32.42 1.44
CA GLU A 619 -30.58 -32.34 0.19
C GLU A 619 -29.38 -33.32 0.17
N GLY A 620 -28.77 -33.56 1.34
CA GLY A 620 -27.56 -34.37 1.49
C GLY A 620 -27.80 -35.86 1.77
N ILE A 621 -28.98 -36.24 2.29
CA ILE A 621 -29.28 -37.58 2.80
C ILE A 621 -30.39 -38.25 1.98
N GLU A 622 -30.08 -39.42 1.41
CA GLU A 622 -31.06 -40.37 0.91
C GLU A 622 -31.52 -41.27 2.08
N HIS A 623 -32.73 -41.04 2.59
CA HIS A 623 -33.28 -41.74 3.77
C HIS A 623 -33.20 -43.27 3.60
N GLY A 624 -32.66 -43.95 4.61
CA GLY A 624 -32.49 -45.41 4.64
C GLY A 624 -31.29 -45.92 3.82
N ARG A 625 -30.60 -45.05 3.08
CA ARG A 625 -29.47 -45.41 2.23
C ARG A 625 -28.17 -44.72 2.63
N THR A 626 -28.11 -43.39 2.65
CA THR A 626 -26.91 -42.63 3.07
C THR A 626 -27.04 -42.06 4.48
N GLY A 627 -28.19 -42.23 5.12
CA GLY A 627 -28.50 -41.75 6.47
C GLY A 627 -29.97 -41.92 6.76
N MET A 628 -30.41 -41.54 7.96
CA MET A 628 -31.83 -41.56 8.35
C MET A 628 -32.32 -40.12 8.56
N ILE A 629 -33.51 -39.83 8.08
CA ILE A 629 -34.23 -38.57 8.35
C ILE A 629 -35.40 -38.88 9.29
N ALA A 630 -35.59 -38.05 10.30
CA ALA A 630 -36.71 -38.15 11.24
C ALA A 630 -37.15 -36.75 11.72
N ASP A 631 -38.45 -36.47 11.65
CA ASP A 631 -39.04 -35.18 12.03
C ASP A 631 -39.96 -35.31 13.26
N THR A 632 -40.51 -36.50 13.51
CA THR A 632 -41.36 -36.76 14.70
C THR A 632 -40.67 -37.66 15.73
N PRO A 633 -41.07 -37.61 17.01
CA PRO A 633 -40.55 -38.52 18.04
C PRO A 633 -40.63 -40.00 17.65
N GLU A 634 -41.71 -40.41 16.98
CA GLU A 634 -41.93 -41.79 16.53
C GLU A 634 -40.95 -42.18 15.42
N GLU A 635 -40.69 -41.28 14.47
CA GLU A 635 -39.70 -41.51 13.41
C GLU A 635 -38.28 -41.59 13.97
N TRP A 636 -37.95 -40.71 14.93
CA TRP A 636 -36.66 -40.74 15.64
C TRP A 636 -36.48 -42.06 16.38
N GLU A 637 -37.50 -42.49 17.12
CA GLU A 637 -37.47 -43.76 17.85
C GLU A 637 -37.33 -44.96 16.91
N ALA A 638 -38.06 -44.96 15.80
CA ALA A 638 -37.99 -46.02 14.78
C ALA A 638 -36.61 -46.08 14.12
N ALA A 639 -36.05 -44.94 13.71
CA ALA A 639 -34.74 -44.86 13.09
C ALA A 639 -33.62 -45.28 14.06
N LEU A 640 -33.66 -44.79 15.30
CA LEU A 640 -32.72 -45.16 16.36
C LEU A 640 -32.80 -46.66 16.66
N THR A 641 -34.00 -47.21 16.84
CA THR A 641 -34.20 -48.63 17.12
C THR A 641 -33.65 -49.49 16.00
N ARG A 642 -33.95 -49.14 14.74
CA ARG A 642 -33.50 -49.88 13.56
C ARG A 642 -31.98 -49.88 13.46
N LEU A 643 -31.34 -48.72 13.61
CA LEU A 643 -29.88 -48.66 13.63
C LEU A 643 -29.28 -49.35 14.86
N VAL A 644 -29.90 -49.32 16.04
CA VAL A 644 -29.38 -50.03 17.23
C VAL A 644 -29.39 -51.55 17.05
N LEU A 645 -30.43 -52.10 16.43
CA LEU A 645 -30.63 -53.54 16.29
C LEU A 645 -29.88 -54.16 15.11
N ASP A 646 -29.68 -53.42 14.02
CA ASP A 646 -29.09 -53.94 12.78
C ASP A 646 -27.69 -53.36 12.51
N ALA A 647 -26.66 -54.13 12.87
CA ALA A 647 -25.27 -53.74 12.64
C ALA A 647 -24.88 -53.72 11.16
N GLY A 648 -25.46 -54.60 10.33
CA GLY A 648 -25.21 -54.65 8.90
C GLY A 648 -25.75 -53.41 8.19
N LEU A 649 -26.97 -53.00 8.55
CA LEU A 649 -27.57 -51.76 8.08
C LEU A 649 -26.77 -50.53 8.50
N ARG A 650 -26.32 -50.45 9.77
CA ARG A 650 -25.45 -49.34 10.22
C ARG A 650 -24.20 -49.23 9.34
N HIS A 651 -23.53 -50.34 9.09
CA HIS A 651 -22.31 -50.36 8.28
C HIS A 651 -22.59 -49.99 6.83
N GLY A 652 -23.62 -50.57 6.21
CA GLY A 652 -24.01 -50.25 4.83
C GLY A 652 -24.38 -48.78 4.64
N ILE A 653 -25.13 -48.19 5.58
CA ILE A 653 -25.45 -46.76 5.56
C ILE A 653 -24.18 -45.92 5.68
N ALA A 654 -23.26 -46.26 6.58
CA ALA A 654 -22.02 -45.53 6.77
C ALA A 654 -21.12 -45.52 5.51
N GLU A 655 -20.97 -46.67 4.86
CA GLU A 655 -20.20 -46.79 3.62
C GLU A 655 -20.81 -45.97 2.47
N GLU A 656 -22.13 -46.05 2.31
CA GLU A 656 -22.85 -45.30 1.28
C GLU A 656 -22.82 -43.79 1.57
N ALA A 657 -22.94 -43.40 2.84
CA ALA A 657 -22.79 -42.01 3.29
C ALA A 657 -21.40 -41.47 2.93
N ARG A 658 -20.33 -42.22 3.26
CA ARG A 658 -18.94 -41.86 2.94
C ARG A 658 -18.76 -41.66 1.44
N ARG A 659 -19.27 -42.58 0.62
CA ARG A 659 -19.18 -42.49 -0.85
C ARG A 659 -19.95 -41.28 -1.39
N SER A 660 -21.16 -41.05 -0.90
CA SER A 660 -21.98 -39.89 -1.26
C SER A 660 -21.26 -38.59 -0.92
N VAL A 661 -20.72 -38.48 0.30
CA VAL A 661 -20.02 -37.29 0.77
C VAL A 661 -18.76 -37.00 -0.04
N LEU A 662 -17.93 -38.00 -0.35
CA LEU A 662 -16.78 -37.83 -1.24
C LEU A 662 -17.21 -37.36 -2.64
N SER A 663 -18.31 -37.88 -3.17
CA SER A 663 -18.79 -37.51 -4.50
C SER A 663 -19.42 -36.10 -4.58
N ARG A 664 -19.75 -35.47 -3.44
CA ARG A 664 -20.49 -34.20 -3.37
C ARG A 664 -19.72 -33.07 -2.68
N TYR A 665 -19.01 -33.37 -1.59
CA TYR A 665 -18.39 -32.39 -0.68
C TYR A 665 -16.86 -32.48 -0.64
N HIS A 666 -16.24 -33.33 -1.46
CA HIS A 666 -14.79 -33.28 -1.65
C HIS A 666 -14.39 -31.90 -2.21
N PRO A 667 -13.33 -31.24 -1.70
CA PRO A 667 -13.01 -29.86 -2.07
C PRO A 667 -12.85 -29.67 -3.58
N GLN A 668 -12.23 -30.61 -4.29
CA GLN A 668 -12.14 -30.56 -5.77
C GLN A 668 -13.51 -30.62 -6.48
N VAL A 669 -14.47 -31.36 -5.93
CA VAL A 669 -15.82 -31.44 -6.49
C VAL A 669 -16.55 -30.12 -6.26
N VAL A 670 -16.46 -29.57 -5.04
CA VAL A 670 -17.09 -28.30 -4.68
C VAL A 670 -16.48 -27.14 -5.49
N ALA A 671 -15.16 -27.17 -5.67
CA ALA A 671 -14.43 -26.23 -6.51
C ALA A 671 -14.96 -26.24 -7.95
N ALA A 672 -15.01 -27.42 -8.59
CA ALA A 672 -15.40 -27.56 -9.99
C ALA A 672 -16.90 -27.27 -10.24
N ARG A 673 -17.80 -27.68 -9.32
CA ARG A 673 -19.25 -27.58 -9.58
C ARG A 673 -19.87 -26.27 -9.10
N GLN A 674 -19.45 -25.75 -7.95
CA GLN A 674 -20.07 -24.59 -7.32
C GLN A 674 -19.14 -23.36 -7.37
N LEU A 675 -17.90 -23.50 -6.89
CA LEU A 675 -16.99 -22.36 -6.77
C LEU A 675 -16.54 -21.81 -8.13
N GLN A 676 -16.43 -22.66 -9.15
CA GLN A 676 -16.12 -22.25 -10.52
C GLN A 676 -17.10 -21.18 -11.06
N GLN A 677 -18.36 -21.23 -10.63
CA GLN A 677 -19.38 -20.26 -11.03
C GLN A 677 -19.16 -18.86 -10.43
N VAL A 678 -18.45 -18.78 -9.31
CA VAL A 678 -18.09 -17.52 -8.63
C VAL A 678 -16.91 -16.85 -9.33
N ILE A 679 -15.96 -17.63 -9.86
CA ILE A 679 -14.79 -17.12 -10.58
C ILE A 679 -15.03 -16.89 -12.08
N GLY A 680 -16.25 -17.12 -12.58
CA GLY A 680 -16.61 -16.82 -13.97
C GLY A 680 -16.19 -15.41 -14.43
N PRO A 681 -16.35 -14.34 -13.62
CA PRO A 681 -15.87 -12.99 -13.94
C PRO A 681 -14.36 -12.84 -14.05
N LEU A 682 -13.58 -13.78 -13.49
CA LEU A 682 -12.12 -13.77 -13.50
C LEU A 682 -11.52 -14.47 -14.73
N LEU A 683 -12.30 -15.23 -15.49
CA LEU A 683 -11.77 -16.00 -16.61
C LEU A 683 -11.31 -15.04 -17.73
N PRO A 684 -10.00 -14.94 -18.02
CA PRO A 684 -9.55 -14.12 -19.12
C PRO A 684 -10.00 -14.73 -20.45
N ALA A 685 -10.38 -13.89 -21.41
CA ALA A 685 -10.41 -14.33 -22.80
C ALA A 685 -9.00 -14.82 -23.19
N PRO A 686 -8.84 -15.85 -24.04
CA PRO A 686 -7.53 -16.25 -24.53
C PRO A 686 -6.83 -15.05 -25.18
N ALA A 687 -5.71 -14.61 -24.62
CA ALA A 687 -4.98 -13.47 -25.15
C ALA A 687 -4.14 -13.92 -26.36
N THR A 688 -4.48 -13.43 -27.56
CA THR A 688 -3.64 -13.49 -28.76
C THR A 688 -2.84 -12.20 -28.97
N ARG A 689 -2.96 -11.24 -28.05
CA ARG A 689 -2.37 -9.89 -28.12
C ARG A 689 -1.13 -9.80 -27.25
N LEU A 690 -0.11 -9.09 -27.73
CA LEU A 690 1.08 -8.78 -26.95
C LEU A 690 0.74 -7.90 -25.75
N LYS A 691 1.05 -8.37 -24.54
CA LYS A 691 0.88 -7.64 -23.28
C LYS A 691 2.13 -6.84 -22.93
N VAL A 692 2.00 -5.52 -22.97
CA VAL A 692 3.09 -4.57 -22.71
C VAL A 692 2.83 -3.81 -21.42
N LEU A 693 3.73 -3.95 -20.45
CA LEU A 693 3.75 -3.06 -19.28
C LEU A 693 4.73 -1.92 -19.55
N ALA A 694 4.19 -0.74 -19.87
CA ALA A 694 4.99 0.46 -20.04
C ALA A 694 5.21 1.14 -18.69
N VAL A 695 6.42 1.64 -18.45
CA VAL A 695 6.78 2.34 -17.21
C VAL A 695 7.30 3.71 -17.56
N ASN A 696 6.78 4.74 -16.91
CA ASN A 696 7.17 6.13 -17.14
C ASN A 696 6.89 6.96 -15.89
N VAL A 697 7.85 7.76 -15.40
CA VAL A 697 7.69 8.51 -14.14
C VAL A 697 6.47 9.43 -14.14
N LEU A 698 6.19 10.09 -15.27
CA LEU A 698 5.07 10.99 -15.44
C LEU A 698 4.21 10.53 -16.61
N PHE A 699 2.93 10.27 -16.35
CA PHE A 699 1.94 9.90 -17.33
C PHE A 699 0.65 10.69 -17.13
N ALA A 700 -0.12 10.87 -18.20
CA ALA A 700 -1.37 11.61 -18.18
C ALA A 700 -2.25 11.22 -16.97
N PRO A 701 -2.83 12.21 -16.25
CA PRO A 701 -3.05 13.59 -16.71
C PRO A 701 -1.90 14.56 -16.42
N VAL A 702 -0.80 14.10 -15.80
CA VAL A 702 0.39 14.92 -15.56
C VAL A 702 1.52 14.39 -16.45
N SER A 703 1.71 15.05 -17.59
CA SER A 703 2.76 14.71 -18.56
C SER A 703 3.58 15.95 -18.86
N PHE A 704 4.90 15.85 -18.76
CA PHE A 704 5.80 16.99 -18.93
C PHE A 704 7.16 16.57 -19.51
N GLY A 705 7.61 17.29 -20.53
CA GLY A 705 8.89 17.05 -21.20
C GLY A 705 8.80 16.10 -22.40
N GLY A 706 9.77 16.20 -23.32
CA GLY A 706 9.72 15.45 -24.58
C GLY A 706 9.75 13.91 -24.41
N ALA A 707 10.50 13.41 -23.43
CA ALA A 707 10.64 11.97 -23.19
C ALA A 707 9.33 11.30 -22.73
N THR A 708 8.61 11.95 -21.83
CA THR A 708 7.34 11.45 -21.26
C THR A 708 6.21 11.54 -22.27
N VAL A 709 6.16 12.63 -23.06
CA VAL A 709 5.22 12.81 -24.16
C VAL A 709 5.42 11.74 -25.23
N VAL A 710 6.67 11.46 -25.64
CA VAL A 710 6.95 10.39 -26.62
C VAL A 710 6.47 9.03 -26.08
N ALA A 711 6.79 8.69 -24.83
CA ALA A 711 6.34 7.44 -24.22
C ALA A 711 4.80 7.31 -24.22
N GLU A 712 4.10 8.40 -23.89
CA GLU A 712 2.63 8.46 -23.92
C GLU A 712 2.07 8.27 -25.34
N GLN A 713 2.64 8.93 -26.35
CA GLN A 713 2.23 8.77 -27.75
C GLN A 713 2.45 7.34 -28.25
N LEU A 714 3.54 6.68 -27.83
CA LEU A 714 3.83 5.29 -28.16
C LEU A 714 2.85 4.33 -27.50
N CYS A 715 2.53 4.52 -26.21
CA CYS A 715 1.54 3.69 -25.52
C CYS A 715 0.17 3.72 -26.23
N ARG A 716 -0.31 4.93 -26.60
CA ARG A 716 -1.57 5.09 -27.35
C ARG A 716 -1.57 4.35 -28.69
N ARG A 717 -0.45 4.38 -29.42
CA ARG A 717 -0.34 3.75 -30.75
C ARG A 717 -0.14 2.25 -30.69
N LEU A 718 0.61 1.75 -29.70
CA LEU A 718 0.70 0.32 -29.43
C LEU A 718 -0.69 -0.26 -29.10
N GLN A 719 -1.48 0.45 -28.29
CA GLN A 719 -2.86 0.06 -28.00
C GLN A 719 -3.74 0.09 -29.26
N ALA A 720 -3.68 1.17 -30.05
CA ALA A 720 -4.43 1.29 -31.30
C ALA A 720 -4.07 0.20 -32.31
N ASP A 721 -2.82 -0.26 -32.31
CA ASP A 721 -2.32 -1.37 -33.14
C ASP A 721 -2.54 -2.76 -32.49
N GLY A 722 -3.43 -2.84 -31.49
CA GLY A 722 -3.95 -4.09 -30.93
C GLY A 722 -3.11 -4.73 -29.82
N CYS A 723 -2.12 -4.05 -29.26
CA CYS A 723 -1.43 -4.51 -28.04
C CYS A 723 -2.30 -4.27 -26.79
N ASP A 724 -2.13 -5.11 -25.77
CA ASP A 724 -2.71 -4.89 -24.43
C ASP A 724 -1.68 -4.10 -23.60
N VAL A 725 -1.89 -2.79 -23.46
CA VAL A 725 -0.92 -1.87 -22.85
C VAL A 725 -1.42 -1.45 -21.47
N THR A 726 -0.62 -1.69 -20.43
CA THR A 726 -0.82 -1.15 -19.08
C THR A 726 0.35 -0.24 -18.71
N VAL A 727 0.08 0.86 -18.02
CA VAL A 727 1.10 1.85 -17.64
C VAL A 727 1.34 1.82 -16.13
N PHE A 728 2.62 1.89 -15.73
CA PHE A 728 3.05 2.14 -14.36
C PHE A 728 3.72 3.51 -14.24
N THR A 729 3.29 4.35 -13.28
CA THR A 729 3.74 5.75 -13.14
C THR A 729 3.88 6.18 -11.68
N ALA A 730 4.56 7.31 -11.42
CA ALA A 730 4.63 7.90 -10.09
C ALA A 730 3.47 8.89 -9.85
N ILE A 731 3.11 9.05 -8.57
CA ILE A 731 2.38 10.20 -8.02
C ILE A 731 3.41 11.01 -7.24
N LEU A 732 3.49 12.33 -7.50
CA LEU A 732 4.44 13.24 -6.90
C LEU A 732 3.71 14.38 -6.19
N GLY A 733 4.22 14.81 -5.03
CA GLY A 733 3.73 15.99 -4.32
C GLY A 733 2.24 15.93 -3.98
N SER A 734 1.76 14.78 -3.53
CA SER A 734 0.38 14.57 -3.10
C SER A 734 0.31 14.32 -1.59
N GLU A 735 -0.89 14.46 -1.02
CA GLU A 735 -1.15 14.15 0.41
C GLU A 735 -1.32 12.65 0.68
N LEU A 736 -1.10 11.79 -0.32
CA LEU A 736 -1.16 10.34 -0.13
C LEU A 736 0.05 9.86 0.67
N GLU A 737 -0.17 8.87 1.51
CA GLU A 737 0.93 8.18 2.20
C GLU A 737 1.92 7.59 1.18
N PRO A 738 3.25 7.66 1.44
CA PRO A 738 4.25 7.00 0.63
C PRO A 738 3.87 5.56 0.31
N TYR A 739 4.11 5.16 -0.93
CA TYR A 739 3.85 3.83 -1.48
C TYR A 739 2.36 3.45 -1.61
N SER A 740 1.45 4.41 -1.39
CA SER A 740 0.04 4.25 -1.77
C SER A 740 -0.10 3.98 -3.26
N VAL A 741 -0.92 2.99 -3.62
CA VAL A 741 -1.14 2.59 -5.01
C VAL A 741 -2.56 2.96 -5.44
N MET A 742 -2.67 3.56 -6.62
CA MET A 742 -3.93 3.97 -7.24
C MET A 742 -4.05 3.35 -8.64
N ARG A 743 -5.26 2.92 -9.00
CA ARG A 743 -5.57 2.44 -10.35
C ARG A 743 -6.57 3.36 -11.03
N TYR A 744 -6.29 3.78 -12.26
CA TYR A 744 -7.17 4.63 -13.06
C TYR A 744 -7.02 4.35 -14.55
N GLU A 745 -7.73 5.09 -15.38
CA GLU A 745 -7.66 4.99 -16.85
C GLU A 745 -7.59 6.38 -17.48
N VAL A 746 -6.78 6.51 -18.53
CA VAL A 746 -6.74 7.70 -19.41
C VAL A 746 -6.71 7.25 -20.86
N ASP A 747 -7.59 7.80 -21.69
CA ASP A 747 -7.70 7.49 -23.13
C ASP A 747 -7.79 5.99 -23.44
N GLY A 748 -8.47 5.21 -22.59
CA GLY A 748 -8.58 3.77 -22.72
C GLY A 748 -7.35 2.98 -22.21
N LEU A 749 -6.27 3.64 -21.76
CA LEU A 749 -5.10 2.98 -21.20
C LEU A 749 -5.26 2.78 -19.68
N PRO A 750 -5.19 1.54 -19.17
CA PRO A 750 -5.12 1.28 -17.73
C PRO A 750 -3.80 1.78 -17.16
N VAL A 751 -3.89 2.51 -16.04
CA VAL A 751 -2.74 3.09 -15.32
C VAL A 751 -2.74 2.63 -13.87
N ILE A 752 -1.57 2.24 -13.39
CA ILE A 752 -1.28 1.97 -11.99
C ILE A 752 -0.23 2.98 -11.54
N ALA A 753 -0.59 3.81 -10.58
CA ALA A 753 0.26 4.87 -10.08
C ALA A 753 0.65 4.60 -8.62
N VAL A 754 1.90 4.85 -8.28
CA VAL A 754 2.43 4.72 -6.92
C VAL A 754 2.87 6.09 -6.41
N GLN A 755 2.42 6.46 -5.21
CA GLN A 755 3.01 7.58 -4.50
C GLN A 755 4.43 7.21 -4.11
N VAL A 756 5.41 7.89 -4.68
CA VAL A 756 6.81 7.70 -4.26
C VAL A 756 7.05 8.51 -2.98
N ALA A 757 8.05 8.11 -2.19
CA ALA A 757 8.40 8.88 -1.00
C ALA A 757 8.87 10.30 -1.39
N ASP A 758 8.44 11.31 -0.64
CA ASP A 758 8.92 12.70 -0.79
C ASP A 758 10.38 12.89 -0.29
N ASP A 759 11.04 11.79 0.07
CA ASP A 759 12.33 11.79 0.76
C ASP A 759 13.46 12.43 -0.09
N THR A 760 14.27 13.24 0.59
CA THR A 760 15.51 13.84 0.11
C THR A 760 16.66 12.83 -0.06
N GLN A 761 16.47 11.56 0.31
CA GLN A 761 17.45 10.50 0.12
C GLN A 761 17.74 10.22 -1.36
N ARG A 762 18.86 10.76 -1.83
CA ARG A 762 19.39 10.64 -3.20
C ARG A 762 19.49 9.20 -3.74
N ALA A 763 19.54 8.18 -2.88
CA ALA A 763 19.59 6.77 -3.28
C ALA A 763 18.25 6.24 -3.80
N LEU A 764 17.12 6.69 -3.23
CA LEU A 764 15.79 6.24 -3.62
C LEU A 764 15.43 6.68 -5.06
N ASP A 765 16.15 7.65 -5.64
CA ASP A 765 15.97 8.04 -7.04
C ASP A 765 16.24 6.89 -8.03
N TYR A 766 17.10 5.92 -7.65
CA TYR A 766 17.44 4.77 -8.48
C TYR A 766 17.31 3.41 -7.78
N ASP A 767 17.33 3.35 -6.45
CA ASP A 767 17.32 2.14 -5.64
C ASP A 767 16.22 2.20 -4.56
N ASP A 768 14.97 2.12 -4.99
CA ASP A 768 13.80 2.10 -4.11
C ASP A 768 13.23 0.67 -4.00
N PRO A 769 13.51 -0.05 -2.88
CA PRO A 769 13.06 -1.43 -2.73
C PRO A 769 11.53 -1.55 -2.59
N GLN A 770 10.86 -0.54 -2.03
CA GLN A 770 9.40 -0.59 -1.82
C GLN A 770 8.65 -0.44 -3.15
N VAL A 771 9.13 0.44 -4.04
CA VAL A 771 8.62 0.48 -5.42
C VAL A 771 8.91 -0.84 -6.14
N GLY A 772 10.08 -1.44 -5.92
CA GLY A 772 10.43 -2.78 -6.42
C GLY A 772 9.43 -3.86 -6.01
N GLU A 773 9.06 -3.93 -4.73
CA GLU A 773 8.07 -4.88 -4.21
C GLU A 773 6.66 -4.66 -4.79
N ILE A 774 6.23 -3.40 -4.90
CA ILE A 774 4.96 -3.02 -5.54
C ILE A 774 4.95 -3.46 -7.01
N PHE A 775 6.06 -3.23 -7.72
CA PHE A 775 6.20 -3.62 -9.11
C PHE A 775 6.22 -5.15 -9.28
N ALA A 776 6.87 -5.89 -8.38
CA ALA A 776 6.84 -7.36 -8.37
C ALA A 776 5.41 -7.91 -8.20
N ARG A 777 4.60 -7.31 -7.32
CA ARG A 777 3.17 -7.64 -7.17
C ARG A 777 2.39 -7.35 -8.44
N LEU A 778 2.71 -6.25 -9.13
CA LEU A 778 2.12 -5.95 -10.43
C LEU A 778 2.49 -7.00 -11.48
N LEU A 779 3.76 -7.37 -11.62
CA LEU A 779 4.20 -8.40 -12.57
C LEU A 779 3.46 -9.73 -12.35
N LYS A 780 3.28 -10.15 -11.09
CA LYS A 780 2.53 -11.36 -10.75
C LYS A 780 1.06 -11.28 -11.14
N SER A 781 0.47 -10.10 -11.03
CA SER A 781 -0.95 -9.85 -11.30
C SER A 781 -1.22 -9.68 -12.80
N LEU A 782 -0.46 -8.83 -13.48
CA LEU A 782 -0.62 -8.52 -14.90
C LEU A 782 -0.09 -9.63 -15.83
N ARG A 783 1.00 -10.31 -15.43
CA ARG A 783 1.77 -11.26 -16.24
C ARG A 783 2.04 -10.71 -17.66
N PRO A 784 2.76 -9.57 -17.78
CA PRO A 784 3.06 -9.00 -19.08
C PRO A 784 4.03 -9.88 -19.86
N ASP A 785 3.94 -9.86 -21.19
CA ASP A 785 4.89 -10.55 -22.07
C ASP A 785 6.24 -9.80 -22.10
N VAL A 786 6.19 -8.49 -21.91
CA VAL A 786 7.35 -7.60 -21.94
C VAL A 786 7.11 -6.32 -21.12
N VAL A 787 8.16 -5.82 -20.47
CA VAL A 787 8.17 -4.52 -19.80
C VAL A 787 8.97 -3.51 -20.63
N HIS A 788 8.47 -2.29 -20.76
CA HIS A 788 9.18 -1.22 -21.48
C HIS A 788 9.37 0.00 -20.59
N PHE A 789 10.61 0.25 -20.20
CA PHE A 789 10.99 1.36 -19.34
C PHE A 789 11.29 2.63 -20.14
N HIS A 790 10.68 3.72 -19.69
CA HIS A 790 10.97 5.11 -20.05
C HIS A 790 11.18 5.90 -18.77
N SER A 791 12.13 6.84 -18.76
CA SER A 791 12.26 7.88 -17.72
C SER A 791 11.83 7.43 -16.32
N VAL A 792 12.58 6.50 -15.72
CA VAL A 792 12.21 5.85 -14.45
C VAL A 792 12.79 6.57 -13.22
N GLN A 793 13.29 7.80 -13.40
CA GLN A 793 13.75 8.62 -12.29
C GLN A 793 12.65 8.74 -11.24
N ARG A 794 12.98 8.81 -9.95
CA ARG A 794 12.05 8.74 -8.79
C ARG A 794 11.33 7.41 -8.56
N LEU A 795 10.98 6.65 -9.61
CA LEU A 795 10.44 5.29 -9.46
C LEU A 795 11.55 4.27 -9.13
N GLY A 796 12.77 4.55 -9.56
CA GLY A 796 13.92 3.69 -9.35
C GLY A 796 14.08 2.60 -10.42
N ALA A 797 15.22 1.92 -10.39
CA ALA A 797 15.57 0.84 -11.31
C ALA A 797 15.49 -0.57 -10.67
N THR A 798 15.10 -0.66 -9.39
CA THR A 798 14.74 -1.92 -8.71
C THR A 798 13.63 -2.69 -9.42
N MET A 799 12.73 -1.99 -10.12
CA MET A 799 11.70 -2.60 -10.98
C MET A 799 12.31 -3.53 -12.04
N ALA A 800 13.50 -3.21 -12.57
CA ALA A 800 14.17 -4.07 -13.54
C ALA A 800 14.69 -5.36 -12.89
N HIS A 801 15.12 -5.32 -11.62
CA HIS A 801 15.46 -6.52 -10.86
C HIS A 801 14.24 -7.40 -10.63
N ALA A 802 13.09 -6.81 -10.31
CA ALA A 802 11.82 -7.54 -10.21
C ALA A 802 11.44 -8.23 -11.55
N CYS A 803 11.73 -7.61 -12.70
CA CYS A 803 11.55 -8.26 -14.01
C CYS A 803 12.44 -9.50 -14.16
N VAL A 804 13.71 -9.39 -13.78
CA VAL A 804 14.68 -10.50 -13.83
C VAL A 804 14.23 -11.67 -12.95
N GLU A 805 13.81 -11.37 -11.71
CA GLU A 805 13.30 -12.38 -10.77
C GLU A 805 12.03 -13.06 -11.27
N ALA A 806 11.13 -12.31 -11.91
CA ALA A 806 9.91 -12.83 -12.51
C ALA A 806 10.12 -13.54 -13.87
N GLY A 807 11.33 -13.48 -14.44
CA GLY A 807 11.62 -14.03 -15.78
C GLY A 807 10.96 -13.27 -16.93
N VAL A 808 10.57 -12.02 -16.72
CA VAL A 808 9.91 -11.15 -17.71
C VAL A 808 10.96 -10.32 -18.46
N PRO A 809 11.05 -10.41 -19.80
CA PRO A 809 12.00 -9.60 -20.56
C PRO A 809 11.62 -8.13 -20.51
N TYR A 810 12.63 -7.26 -20.54
CA TYR A 810 12.40 -5.82 -20.56
C TYR A 810 13.30 -5.09 -21.55
N ALA A 811 12.77 -3.98 -22.06
CA ALA A 811 13.49 -3.02 -22.87
C ALA A 811 13.57 -1.66 -22.17
N ILE A 812 14.60 -0.87 -22.50
CA ILE A 812 14.78 0.49 -21.97
C ILE A 812 14.97 1.46 -23.12
N THR A 813 14.17 2.53 -23.19
CA THR A 813 14.46 3.68 -24.06
C THR A 813 15.30 4.70 -23.30
N LEU A 814 16.52 4.92 -23.80
CA LEU A 814 17.57 5.74 -23.18
C LEU A 814 17.40 7.21 -23.58
N HIS A 815 16.36 7.86 -23.04
CA HIS A 815 16.00 9.24 -23.37
C HIS A 815 17.05 10.30 -23.00
N ASP A 816 17.94 10.00 -22.05
CA ASP A 816 18.94 10.92 -21.52
C ASP A 816 20.16 10.16 -20.98
N ALA A 817 21.10 10.86 -20.34
CA ALA A 817 22.32 10.27 -19.80
C ALA A 817 22.20 9.86 -18.32
N TRP A 818 21.00 9.85 -17.72
CA TRP A 818 20.80 9.49 -16.31
C TRP A 818 21.40 8.12 -15.98
N TRP A 819 21.30 7.14 -16.87
CA TRP A 819 21.89 5.80 -16.65
C TRP A 819 23.43 5.80 -16.55
N LEU A 820 24.09 6.81 -17.12
CA LEU A 820 25.55 6.92 -17.17
C LEU A 820 26.10 7.95 -16.19
N CYS A 821 25.35 9.04 -15.98
CA CYS A 821 25.76 10.22 -15.23
C CYS A 821 24.66 10.59 -14.22
N GLU A 822 25.07 10.89 -12.99
CA GLU A 822 24.14 11.43 -11.99
C GLU A 822 23.52 12.76 -12.43
N ARG A 823 24.31 13.58 -13.12
CA ARG A 823 23.80 14.78 -13.76
C ARG A 823 23.17 14.37 -15.08
N GLN A 824 21.86 14.13 -15.07
CA GLN A 824 21.05 13.59 -16.17
C GLN A 824 21.39 14.14 -17.57
N PHE A 825 21.73 15.43 -17.66
CA PHE A 825 22.06 16.10 -18.93
C PHE A 825 23.56 16.32 -19.16
N MET A 826 24.42 15.75 -18.31
CA MET A 826 25.88 15.85 -18.34
C MET A 826 26.38 17.30 -18.27
N VAL A 827 25.87 18.06 -17.30
CA VAL A 827 26.16 19.49 -17.11
C VAL A 827 26.77 19.71 -15.74
N GLN A 828 27.93 20.33 -15.67
CA GLN A 828 28.61 20.64 -14.42
C GLN A 828 27.91 21.76 -13.63
N ASP A 829 28.30 22.00 -12.37
CA ASP A 829 27.69 23.06 -11.52
C ASP A 829 27.86 24.47 -12.09
N ASN A 830 28.92 24.67 -12.88
CA ASN A 830 29.18 25.93 -13.58
C ASN A 830 28.30 26.14 -14.83
N GLY A 831 27.38 25.21 -15.13
CA GLY A 831 26.52 25.29 -16.32
C GLY A 831 27.22 24.92 -17.64
N VAL A 832 28.42 24.32 -17.60
CA VAL A 832 29.13 23.87 -18.80
C VAL A 832 28.85 22.40 -19.08
N TYR A 833 28.63 22.07 -20.35
CA TYR A 833 28.46 20.67 -20.77
C TYR A 833 29.77 19.89 -20.61
N CYS A 834 29.67 18.70 -20.03
CA CYS A 834 30.79 17.89 -19.60
C CYS A 834 31.68 17.40 -20.75
N ASN A 835 31.14 17.26 -21.96
CA ASN A 835 31.83 16.82 -23.18
C ASN A 835 32.54 15.44 -23.11
N GLN A 836 32.42 14.71 -22.00
CA GLN A 836 32.90 13.34 -21.92
C GLN A 836 32.15 12.43 -22.91
N LYS A 837 32.88 11.72 -23.78
CA LYS A 837 32.33 10.69 -24.66
C LYS A 837 32.26 9.33 -23.93
N ALA A 838 33.32 8.97 -23.24
CA ALA A 838 33.35 7.87 -22.27
C ALA A 838 33.44 8.46 -20.86
N ILE A 839 32.56 8.02 -19.96
CA ILE A 839 32.44 8.53 -18.59
C ILE A 839 33.61 8.01 -17.74
N ASP A 840 34.48 8.92 -17.30
CA ASP A 840 35.51 8.66 -16.29
C ASP A 840 34.99 9.01 -14.89
N LEU A 841 34.75 7.99 -14.06
CA LEU A 841 34.25 8.17 -12.70
C LEU A 841 35.18 8.98 -11.80
N ARG A 842 36.50 9.01 -12.09
CA ARG A 842 37.47 9.83 -11.34
C ARG A 842 37.36 11.31 -11.66
N ALA A 843 36.92 11.64 -12.88
CA ALA A 843 36.56 13.00 -13.24
C ALA A 843 35.20 13.35 -12.63
N CYS A 844 34.22 12.44 -12.70
CA CYS A 844 32.89 12.63 -12.13
C CYS A 844 32.91 12.78 -10.60
N SER A 845 33.83 12.14 -9.88
CA SER A 845 33.95 12.26 -8.42
C SER A 845 34.27 13.69 -7.96
N LYS A 846 34.77 14.55 -8.85
CA LYS A 846 34.98 15.99 -8.60
C LYS A 846 33.78 16.85 -9.01
N CYS A 847 32.86 16.28 -9.79
CA CYS A 847 31.69 16.94 -10.35
C CYS A 847 30.42 16.76 -9.47
N VAL A 848 30.48 15.89 -8.47
CA VAL A 848 29.34 15.49 -7.63
C VAL A 848 29.74 15.50 -6.15
N PRO A 849 28.80 15.77 -5.23
CA PRO A 849 29.13 15.98 -3.82
C PRO A 849 29.54 14.69 -3.09
N ASP A 850 29.12 13.52 -3.57
CA ASP A 850 29.47 12.22 -3.00
C ASP A 850 29.95 11.26 -4.10
N SER A 851 31.24 10.95 -4.07
CA SER A 851 31.86 10.02 -5.00
C SER A 851 31.49 8.57 -4.71
N GLY A 852 31.39 8.16 -3.43
CA GLY A 852 31.01 6.80 -3.04
C GLY A 852 29.61 6.44 -3.55
N PHE A 853 28.68 7.37 -3.45
CA PHE A 853 27.36 7.28 -4.06
C PHE A 853 27.43 7.07 -5.59
N THR A 854 28.25 7.88 -6.27
CA THR A 854 28.38 7.84 -7.73
C THR A 854 28.86 6.49 -8.23
N PHE A 855 29.85 5.89 -7.56
CA PHE A 855 30.32 4.54 -7.89
C PHE A 855 29.23 3.48 -7.67
N LYS A 856 28.54 3.49 -6.52
CA LYS A 856 27.45 2.53 -6.23
C LYS A 856 26.33 2.62 -7.28
N ARG A 857 25.86 3.83 -7.56
CA ARG A 857 24.84 4.11 -8.58
C ARG A 857 25.26 3.60 -9.95
N ARG A 858 26.53 3.85 -10.35
CA ARG A 858 27.04 3.40 -11.64
C ARG A 858 27.02 1.89 -11.78
N PHE A 859 27.47 1.16 -10.77
CA PHE A 859 27.47 -0.30 -10.82
C PHE A 859 26.06 -0.88 -10.80
N PHE A 860 25.17 -0.31 -9.99
CA PHE A 860 23.77 -0.73 -9.93
C PHE A 860 23.07 -0.54 -11.29
N LEU A 861 23.11 0.67 -11.85
CA LEU A 861 22.47 0.96 -13.13
C LEU A 861 23.15 0.24 -14.30
N GLY A 862 24.46 -0.01 -14.21
CA GLY A 862 25.18 -0.83 -15.17
C GLY A 862 24.68 -2.28 -15.23
N ASP A 863 24.47 -2.91 -14.07
CA ASP A 863 23.88 -4.26 -13.99
C ASP A 863 22.47 -4.32 -14.60
N VAL A 864 21.66 -3.27 -14.40
CA VAL A 864 20.35 -3.14 -15.05
C VAL A 864 20.47 -3.02 -16.57
N LEU A 865 21.37 -2.18 -17.09
CA LEU A 865 21.59 -2.07 -18.53
C LEU A 865 22.09 -3.38 -19.14
N ASP A 866 23.00 -4.09 -18.46
CA ASP A 866 23.61 -5.34 -18.93
C ASP A 866 22.58 -6.48 -19.02
N ARG A 867 21.52 -6.44 -18.20
CA ARG A 867 20.45 -7.45 -18.16
C ARG A 867 19.25 -7.13 -19.04
N ALA A 868 19.18 -5.93 -19.61
CA ALA A 868 18.10 -5.56 -20.52
C ALA A 868 18.12 -6.46 -21.76
N SER A 869 16.94 -6.95 -22.18
CA SER A 869 16.82 -7.73 -23.40
C SER A 869 17.06 -6.89 -24.66
N LEU A 870 16.79 -5.58 -24.56
CA LEU A 870 17.06 -4.60 -25.62
C LEU A 870 17.17 -3.18 -25.04
N LEU A 871 18.17 -2.45 -25.47
CA LEU A 871 18.29 -1.01 -25.25
C LEU A 871 17.88 -0.27 -26.54
N LEU A 872 17.15 0.82 -26.38
CA LEU A 872 16.68 1.65 -27.49
C LEU A 872 17.22 3.07 -27.31
N ALA A 873 17.89 3.58 -28.33
CA ALA A 873 18.32 4.97 -28.39
C ALA A 873 17.38 5.79 -29.29
N PRO A 874 17.00 7.01 -28.90
CA PRO A 874 16.22 7.91 -29.76
C PRO A 874 17.02 8.44 -30.95
N SER A 875 18.36 8.40 -30.92
CA SER A 875 19.25 8.89 -31.99
C SER A 875 20.52 8.05 -32.11
N GLU A 876 21.27 8.24 -33.19
CA GLU A 876 22.58 7.60 -33.35
C GLU A 876 23.60 8.18 -32.35
N PHE A 877 23.59 9.50 -32.14
CA PHE A 877 24.39 10.19 -31.13
C PHE A 877 24.21 9.56 -29.73
N GLN A 878 22.95 9.33 -29.35
CA GLN A 878 22.65 8.71 -28.06
C GLN A 878 23.08 7.24 -28.03
N ARG A 879 22.93 6.50 -29.14
CA ARG A 879 23.45 5.13 -29.24
C ARG A 879 24.96 5.09 -29.05
N GLU A 880 25.69 5.93 -29.76
CA GLU A 880 27.15 6.03 -29.69
C GLU A 880 27.63 6.38 -28.28
N LEU A 881 26.93 7.28 -27.58
CA LEU A 881 27.23 7.61 -26.18
C LEU A 881 27.20 6.35 -25.30
N TYR A 882 26.18 5.50 -25.43
CA TYR A 882 26.08 4.28 -24.60
C TYR A 882 27.06 3.20 -25.05
N VAL A 883 27.33 3.06 -26.35
CA VAL A 883 28.35 2.14 -26.88
C VAL A 883 29.74 2.52 -26.38
N ALA A 884 30.09 3.81 -26.40
CA ALA A 884 31.33 4.33 -25.83
C ALA A 884 31.46 4.08 -24.32
N ASN A 885 30.35 3.77 -23.65
CA ASN A 885 30.24 3.48 -22.23
C ASN A 885 29.92 2.01 -21.94
N GLY A 886 30.34 1.09 -22.81
CA GLY A 886 30.39 -0.35 -22.51
C GLY A 886 29.16 -1.16 -22.93
N VAL A 887 28.11 -0.53 -23.46
CA VAL A 887 26.97 -1.24 -24.04
C VAL A 887 27.41 -1.90 -25.37
N ALA A 888 27.13 -3.18 -25.56
CA ALA A 888 27.49 -3.85 -26.81
C ALA A 888 26.64 -3.30 -27.98
N PRO A 889 27.23 -3.06 -29.18
CA PRO A 889 26.50 -2.50 -30.32
C PRO A 889 25.28 -3.31 -30.77
N GLN A 890 25.22 -4.61 -30.45
CA GLN A 890 24.10 -5.51 -30.76
C GLN A 890 22.99 -5.47 -29.70
N GLN A 891 23.28 -4.98 -28.49
CA GLN A 891 22.30 -4.82 -27.40
C GLN A 891 21.52 -3.51 -27.50
N ILE A 892 21.94 -2.58 -28.35
CA ILE A 892 21.33 -1.26 -28.51
C ILE A 892 20.95 -0.97 -29.97
N ALA A 893 19.68 -0.68 -30.20
CA ALA A 893 19.13 -0.29 -31.50
C ALA A 893 18.66 1.17 -31.47
N VAL A 894 18.64 1.82 -32.63
CA VAL A 894 18.03 3.14 -32.77
C VAL A 894 16.55 2.97 -33.09
N ASN A 895 15.68 3.47 -32.22
CA ASN A 895 14.25 3.67 -32.48
C ASN A 895 13.99 5.17 -32.40
N ARG A 896 14.14 5.85 -33.55
CA ARG A 896 14.11 7.31 -33.61
C ARG A 896 12.78 7.85 -33.10
N ASN A 897 12.82 8.92 -32.29
CA ASN A 897 11.60 9.53 -31.80
C ASN A 897 10.75 10.08 -32.96
N GLY A 898 9.46 9.79 -32.93
CA GLY A 898 8.48 10.33 -33.85
C GLY A 898 8.12 11.76 -33.50
N VAL A 899 7.63 12.50 -34.49
CA VAL A 899 7.02 13.82 -34.31
C VAL A 899 5.63 13.89 -34.98
N PRO A 900 4.78 14.87 -34.61
CA PRO A 900 3.58 15.15 -35.38
C PRO A 900 3.93 15.60 -36.80
N LEU A 901 3.55 14.79 -37.78
CA LEU A 901 3.69 15.11 -39.20
C LEU A 901 2.64 16.17 -39.62
N PRO A 902 2.94 17.03 -40.60
CA PRO A 902 2.00 18.06 -41.05
C PRO A 902 0.72 17.46 -41.64
N ALA A 903 -0.43 18.01 -41.27
CA ALA A 903 -1.71 17.58 -41.83
C ALA A 903 -1.94 18.11 -43.26
N ARG A 904 -1.25 19.18 -43.63
CA ARG A 904 -1.32 19.82 -44.94
C ARG A 904 0.03 20.41 -45.36
N PRO A 905 0.27 20.62 -46.67
CA PRO A 905 1.46 21.32 -47.14
C PRO A 905 1.53 22.74 -46.59
N ARG A 906 2.77 23.19 -46.30
CA ARG A 906 3.03 24.56 -45.85
C ARG A 906 2.80 25.54 -47.02
N PRO A 907 2.11 26.68 -46.81
CA PRO A 907 1.98 27.70 -47.84
C PRO A 907 3.34 28.33 -48.19
N ALA A 908 3.48 28.75 -49.44
CA ALA A 908 4.68 29.47 -49.89
C ALA A 908 4.82 30.82 -49.18
N ARG A 909 6.07 31.20 -48.91
CA ARG A 909 6.40 32.52 -48.37
C ARG A 909 5.93 33.62 -49.33
N ARG A 910 5.40 34.72 -48.79
CA ARG A 910 4.99 35.88 -49.60
C ARG A 910 6.24 36.67 -50.02
N PRO A 911 6.44 36.95 -51.33
CA PRO A 911 7.54 37.80 -51.77
C PRO A 911 7.52 39.16 -51.06
N GLY A 912 8.68 39.64 -50.61
CA GLY A 912 8.83 40.95 -49.95
C GLY A 912 8.35 41.04 -48.49
N SER A 913 7.85 39.97 -47.87
CA SER A 913 7.60 39.97 -46.41
C SER A 913 8.91 40.03 -45.61
N PRO A 914 8.92 40.44 -44.33
CA PRO A 914 10.09 40.27 -43.46
C PRO A 914 10.42 38.78 -43.28
N LEU A 915 11.68 38.44 -43.02
CA LEU A 915 12.08 37.07 -42.70
C LEU A 915 11.62 36.74 -41.27
N ARG A 916 10.80 35.71 -41.10
CA ARG A 916 10.29 35.35 -39.78
C ARG A 916 11.11 34.20 -39.19
N MET A 917 11.79 34.49 -38.09
CA MET A 917 12.63 33.53 -37.38
C MET A 917 11.96 33.16 -36.07
N ALA A 918 12.01 31.89 -35.67
CA ALA A 918 11.46 31.46 -34.39
C ALA A 918 12.51 30.84 -33.47
N TYR A 919 12.33 31.05 -32.17
CA TYR A 919 13.08 30.38 -31.11
C TYR A 919 12.11 29.74 -30.11
N LEU A 920 12.19 28.42 -29.98
CA LEU A 920 11.29 27.59 -29.17
C LEU A 920 12.06 26.93 -28.01
N GLY A 921 12.49 27.74 -27.04
CA GLY A 921 13.23 27.23 -25.87
C GLY A 921 12.90 27.91 -24.55
N GLY A 922 12.02 28.93 -24.55
CA GLY A 922 11.79 29.78 -23.39
C GLY A 922 13.05 30.50 -22.89
N ARG A 923 12.97 31.14 -21.72
CA ARG A 923 14.09 31.85 -21.09
C ARG A 923 15.09 30.88 -20.40
N ALA A 924 15.61 29.91 -21.15
CA ALA A 924 16.48 28.85 -20.64
C ALA A 924 17.93 29.02 -21.11
N VAL A 925 18.89 28.96 -20.17
CA VAL A 925 20.33 29.05 -20.45
C VAL A 925 20.78 27.97 -21.43
N HIS A 926 20.41 26.71 -21.17
CA HIS A 926 20.86 25.56 -21.96
C HIS A 926 20.31 25.53 -23.38
N LYS A 927 19.17 26.17 -23.62
CA LYS A 927 18.59 26.36 -24.95
C LYS A 927 19.21 27.55 -25.70
N GLY A 928 20.13 28.27 -25.06
CA GLY A 928 20.88 29.36 -25.67
C GLY A 928 20.16 30.70 -25.70
N TYR A 929 19.12 30.92 -24.86
CA TYR A 929 18.35 32.17 -24.86
C TYR A 929 19.23 33.42 -24.78
N PHE A 930 20.09 33.50 -23.76
CA PHE A 930 20.95 34.67 -23.53
C PHE A 930 22.06 34.79 -24.58
N TRP A 931 22.56 33.66 -25.07
CA TRP A 931 23.59 33.66 -26.11
C TRP A 931 23.03 34.11 -27.46
N LEU A 932 21.81 33.66 -27.81
CA LEU A 932 21.09 34.14 -28.99
C LEU A 932 20.81 35.63 -28.91
N GLN A 933 20.42 36.12 -27.73
CA GLN A 933 20.25 37.55 -27.49
C GLN A 933 21.54 38.32 -27.80
N GLN A 934 22.68 37.86 -27.27
CA GLN A 934 23.99 38.45 -27.56
C GLN A 934 24.33 38.42 -29.06
N VAL A 935 24.03 37.33 -29.76
CA VAL A 935 24.27 37.21 -31.22
C VAL A 935 23.45 38.26 -31.99
N LEU A 936 22.13 38.34 -31.73
CA LEU A 936 21.23 39.22 -32.47
C LEU A 936 21.40 40.71 -32.11
N GLU A 937 21.74 41.04 -30.87
CA GLU A 937 22.06 42.42 -30.48
C GLU A 937 23.37 42.91 -31.12
N GLY A 938 24.25 41.98 -31.48
CA GLY A 938 25.47 42.26 -32.26
C GLY A 938 25.23 42.51 -33.75
N MET A 939 24.03 42.25 -34.27
CA MET A 939 23.71 42.37 -35.70
C MET A 939 23.22 43.76 -36.09
N ARG A 940 23.73 44.26 -37.23
CA ARG A 940 23.27 45.52 -37.84
C ARG A 940 22.17 45.32 -38.90
N ALA A 941 22.04 44.10 -39.42
CA ALA A 941 21.02 43.76 -40.40
C ALA A 941 19.61 43.79 -39.76
N GLY A 942 18.65 44.44 -40.43
CA GLY A 942 17.23 44.46 -40.04
C GLY A 942 16.37 43.65 -41.01
N GLY A 943 15.07 43.93 -41.07
CA GLY A 943 14.16 43.29 -42.05
C GLY A 943 13.67 41.89 -41.67
N TYR A 944 13.78 41.54 -40.39
CA TYR A 944 13.27 40.29 -39.82
C TYR A 944 12.35 40.51 -38.64
N GLU A 945 11.60 39.46 -38.32
CA GLU A 945 10.77 39.33 -37.13
C GLU A 945 11.21 38.07 -36.37
N LEU A 946 11.56 38.22 -35.09
CA LEU A 946 11.89 37.14 -34.18
C LEU A 946 10.67 36.79 -33.33
N VAL A 947 10.18 35.56 -33.48
CA VAL A 947 9.09 34.98 -32.70
C VAL A 947 9.67 34.13 -31.57
N ILE A 948 9.37 34.50 -30.33
CA ILE A 948 9.84 33.79 -29.13
C ILE A 948 8.63 33.19 -28.42
N THR A 949 8.69 31.89 -28.14
CA THR A 949 7.68 31.26 -27.28
C THR A 949 8.06 31.39 -25.81
N ASP A 950 7.15 31.94 -25.00
CA ASP A 950 7.30 32.07 -23.55
C ASP A 950 6.33 31.14 -22.82
N ILE A 951 6.88 30.08 -22.22
CA ILE A 951 6.11 29.06 -21.49
C ILE A 951 5.33 29.67 -20.32
N ALA A 952 5.84 30.73 -19.69
CA ALA A 952 5.19 31.36 -18.55
C ALA A 952 3.83 31.99 -18.92
N LEU A 953 3.64 32.40 -20.18
CA LEU A 953 2.38 33.01 -20.62
C LEU A 953 1.19 32.07 -20.49
N ARG A 954 1.42 30.75 -20.43
CA ARG A 954 0.37 29.75 -20.17
C ARG A 954 -0.25 29.92 -18.78
N THR A 955 0.48 30.43 -17.80
CA THR A 955 0.00 30.70 -16.43
C THR A 955 -0.36 32.17 -16.20
N GLY A 956 -0.36 33.00 -17.25
CA GLY A 956 -0.69 34.42 -17.19
C GLY A 956 0.46 35.32 -16.73
N ALA A 957 1.65 34.77 -16.48
CA ALA A 957 2.87 35.52 -16.18
C ALA A 957 3.76 35.65 -17.42
N ALA A 958 4.40 36.79 -17.65
CA ALA A 958 5.42 36.91 -18.70
C ALA A 958 6.82 36.74 -18.09
N SER A 959 7.64 35.85 -18.67
CA SER A 959 9.06 35.68 -18.32
C SER A 959 10.00 36.28 -19.38
N VAL A 960 9.47 36.57 -20.56
CA VAL A 960 10.18 37.20 -21.67
C VAL A 960 9.47 38.48 -22.07
N ALA A 961 10.18 39.61 -22.03
CA ALA A 961 9.68 40.88 -22.54
C ALA A 961 10.38 41.23 -23.86
N ALA A 962 9.61 41.56 -24.90
CA ALA A 962 10.16 41.95 -26.20
C ALA A 962 11.11 43.16 -26.09
N THR A 963 10.86 44.06 -25.14
CA THR A 963 11.68 45.25 -24.87
C THR A 963 13.08 44.93 -24.34
N GLU A 964 13.34 43.72 -23.87
CA GLU A 964 14.66 43.30 -23.42
C GLU A 964 15.64 43.08 -24.57
N TRP A 965 15.12 42.82 -25.77
CA TRP A 965 15.92 42.49 -26.96
C TRP A 965 16.27 43.76 -27.73
N ARG A 966 17.52 44.20 -27.63
CA ARG A 966 18.01 45.43 -28.31
C ARG A 966 18.49 45.15 -29.73
N VAL A 967 17.56 44.70 -30.57
CA VAL A 967 17.86 44.18 -31.90
C VAL A 967 17.38 45.12 -33.02
N SER A 968 17.98 45.00 -34.20
CA SER A 968 17.60 45.80 -35.39
C SER A 968 16.30 45.32 -36.07
N GLY A 969 15.81 44.11 -35.74
CA GLY A 969 14.55 43.54 -36.19
C GLY A 969 13.37 43.73 -35.22
N GLN A 970 12.21 43.17 -35.54
CA GLN A 970 11.05 43.16 -34.64
C GLN A 970 11.06 41.92 -33.77
N VAL A 971 10.60 42.01 -32.52
CA VAL A 971 10.50 40.87 -31.59
C VAL A 971 9.05 40.71 -31.16
N ARG A 972 8.52 39.50 -31.34
CA ARG A 972 7.18 39.11 -30.92
C ARG A 972 7.27 37.93 -29.96
N VAL A 973 6.72 38.12 -28.76
CA VAL A 973 6.61 37.05 -27.76
C VAL A 973 5.22 36.44 -27.86
N VAL A 974 5.14 35.12 -27.95
CA VAL A 974 3.88 34.37 -28.07
C VAL A 974 3.76 33.33 -26.97
N ALA A 975 2.52 32.96 -26.64
CA ALA A 975 2.26 31.83 -25.76
C ALA A 975 2.62 30.49 -26.44
N PRO A 976 2.84 29.41 -25.68
CA PRO A 976 2.95 28.07 -26.22
C PRO A 976 1.65 27.68 -26.93
N PHE A 977 1.79 26.90 -28.00
CA PHE A 977 0.68 26.42 -28.80
C PHE A 977 0.43 24.93 -28.53
N GLU A 978 -0.81 24.48 -28.75
CA GLU A 978 -1.18 23.08 -28.66
C GLU A 978 -0.85 22.34 -29.97
N GLN A 979 -0.84 21.00 -29.95
CA GLN A 979 -0.52 20.21 -31.15
C GLN A 979 -1.42 20.55 -32.35
N ALA A 980 -2.70 20.88 -32.11
CA ALA A 980 -3.65 21.26 -33.15
C ALA A 980 -3.31 22.60 -33.84
N GLU A 981 -2.54 23.46 -33.17
CA GLU A 981 -2.15 24.78 -33.64
C GLU A 981 -0.75 24.78 -34.27
N MET A 982 -0.02 23.66 -34.17
CA MET A 982 1.36 23.52 -34.63
C MET A 982 1.54 23.87 -36.11
N ASP A 983 0.66 23.40 -36.99
CA ASP A 983 0.73 23.72 -38.42
C ASP A 983 0.53 25.22 -38.66
N ALA A 984 -0.43 25.85 -37.97
CA ALA A 984 -0.67 27.28 -38.10
C ALA A 984 0.50 28.13 -37.58
N PHE A 985 1.18 27.66 -36.52
CA PHE A 985 2.37 28.31 -36.00
C PHE A 985 3.53 28.27 -36.99
N TYR A 986 3.87 27.09 -37.50
CA TYR A 986 4.99 26.92 -38.43
C TYR A 986 4.71 27.51 -39.82
N ASP A 987 3.44 27.64 -40.24
CA ASP A 987 3.09 28.40 -41.44
C ASP A 987 3.58 29.86 -41.39
N ASP A 988 3.66 30.43 -40.19
CA ASP A 988 4.03 31.83 -39.94
C ASP A 988 5.55 32.02 -39.78
N ILE A 989 6.37 30.98 -39.93
CA ILE A 989 7.83 31.03 -39.64
C ILE A 989 8.63 30.52 -40.83
N ASP A 990 9.70 31.20 -41.19
CA ASP A 990 10.59 30.81 -42.29
C ASP A 990 11.82 30.04 -41.80
N VAL A 991 12.38 30.46 -40.66
CA VAL A 991 13.61 29.91 -40.08
C VAL A 991 13.40 29.56 -38.62
N LEU A 992 13.85 28.39 -38.19
CA LEU A 992 13.93 28.01 -36.78
C LEU A 992 15.38 28.15 -36.29
N LEU A 993 15.58 28.89 -35.20
CA LEU A 993 16.87 29.06 -34.53
C LEU A 993 16.95 28.10 -33.33
N VAL A 994 17.96 27.23 -33.32
CA VAL A 994 18.19 26.24 -32.26
C VAL A 994 19.62 26.37 -31.70
N PRO A 995 19.87 27.38 -30.86
CA PRO A 995 21.20 27.71 -30.34
C PRO A 995 21.57 26.91 -29.07
N SER A 996 21.21 25.63 -29.00
CA SER A 996 21.44 24.81 -27.80
C SER A 996 22.92 24.80 -27.40
N LEU A 997 23.20 25.06 -26.12
CA LEU A 997 24.57 25.15 -25.61
C LEU A 997 25.09 23.82 -25.08
N TRP A 998 24.21 22.85 -24.86
CA TRP A 998 24.52 21.50 -24.40
C TRP A 998 23.99 20.48 -25.40
N LYS A 999 24.57 19.28 -25.41
CA LYS A 999 24.10 18.22 -26.30
C LYS A 999 22.81 17.61 -25.79
N GLU A 1000 21.90 17.29 -26.70
CA GLU A 1000 20.62 16.65 -26.40
C GLU A 1000 20.52 15.31 -27.13
N SER A 1001 19.66 14.43 -26.61
CA SER A 1001 19.49 13.08 -27.14
C SER A 1001 18.73 13.02 -28.46
N PHE A 1002 17.88 14.01 -28.81
CA PHE A 1002 17.13 13.98 -30.07
C PHE A 1002 16.78 15.35 -30.63
N GLY A 1003 16.01 16.20 -29.93
CA GLY A 1003 15.52 17.46 -30.50
C GLY A 1003 14.25 17.29 -31.36
N LEU A 1004 13.09 17.26 -30.71
CA LEU A 1004 11.77 17.12 -31.37
C LEU A 1004 11.44 18.33 -32.24
N VAL A 1005 11.64 19.54 -31.71
CA VAL A 1005 11.32 20.82 -32.37
C VAL A 1005 12.01 20.96 -33.74
N VAL A 1006 13.26 20.54 -33.86
CA VAL A 1006 13.97 20.57 -35.15
C VAL A 1006 13.24 19.72 -36.19
N ARG A 1007 12.80 18.53 -35.83
CA ARG A 1007 12.13 17.61 -36.75
C ARG A 1007 10.69 18.02 -37.04
N GLU A 1008 10.00 18.60 -36.07
CA GLU A 1008 8.68 19.21 -36.29
C GLU A 1008 8.76 20.34 -37.33
N ALA A 1009 9.81 21.17 -37.25
CA ALA A 1009 10.08 22.25 -38.19
C ALA A 1009 10.53 21.73 -39.56
N LEU A 1010 11.49 20.79 -39.59
CA LEU A 1010 11.93 20.14 -40.82
C LEU A 1010 10.76 19.46 -41.53
N ALA A 1011 9.90 18.71 -40.84
CA ALA A 1011 8.73 18.07 -41.45
C ALA A 1011 7.82 19.07 -42.21
N ARG A 1012 7.82 20.34 -41.79
CA ARG A 1012 7.04 21.43 -42.38
C ARG A 1012 7.81 22.29 -43.37
N GLY A 1013 9.03 21.89 -43.74
CA GLY A 1013 9.88 22.61 -44.68
C GLY A 1013 10.41 23.94 -44.12
N ILE A 1014 10.60 24.04 -42.81
CA ILE A 1014 11.22 25.19 -42.15
C ILE A 1014 12.73 25.04 -42.24
N TRP A 1015 13.44 26.10 -42.61
CA TRP A 1015 14.91 26.10 -42.59
C TRP A 1015 15.41 26.15 -41.15
N VAL A 1016 16.38 25.33 -40.78
CA VAL A 1016 16.87 25.27 -39.39
C VAL A 1016 18.32 25.75 -39.30
N ILE A 1017 18.59 26.70 -38.41
CA ILE A 1017 19.96 27.08 -38.02
C ILE A 1017 20.17 26.56 -36.60
N ALA A 1018 21.02 25.55 -36.44
CA ALA A 1018 21.22 24.86 -35.18
C ALA A 1018 22.72 24.76 -34.82
N THR A 1019 23.01 24.77 -33.52
CA THR A 1019 24.32 24.34 -33.03
C THR A 1019 24.46 22.81 -33.10
N ALA A 1020 25.69 22.29 -33.15
CA ALA A 1020 26.05 20.87 -33.21
C ALA A 1020 25.77 20.13 -31.88
N ALA A 1021 24.53 20.20 -31.41
CA ALA A 1021 24.06 19.80 -30.10
C ALA A 1021 23.67 18.31 -30.01
N GLY A 1022 24.49 17.41 -30.56
CA GLY A 1022 24.27 15.97 -30.49
C GLY A 1022 23.12 15.50 -31.41
N GLY A 1023 22.13 14.78 -30.87
CA GLY A 1023 21.05 14.18 -31.66
C GLY A 1023 20.14 15.19 -32.38
N VAL A 1024 20.19 16.47 -31.94
CA VAL A 1024 19.43 17.61 -32.47
C VAL A 1024 19.63 17.81 -33.96
N VAL A 1025 20.84 17.52 -34.47
CA VAL A 1025 21.24 17.90 -35.83
C VAL A 1025 21.29 16.75 -36.83
N GLU A 1026 20.96 15.51 -36.43
CA GLU A 1026 21.12 14.32 -37.32
C GLU A 1026 20.30 14.36 -38.62
N ASP A 1027 19.16 15.06 -38.60
CA ASP A 1027 18.30 15.21 -39.79
C ASP A 1027 18.50 16.55 -40.51
N ILE A 1028 19.45 17.36 -40.05
CA ILE A 1028 19.91 18.56 -40.75
C ILE A 1028 21.03 18.17 -41.71
N VAL A 1029 20.82 18.43 -43.00
CA VAL A 1029 21.84 18.34 -44.04
C VAL A 1029 22.29 19.76 -44.35
N ASP A 1030 23.54 20.07 -44.01
CA ASP A 1030 24.11 21.41 -44.14
C ASP A 1030 23.97 21.93 -45.57
N GLY A 1031 23.41 23.14 -45.71
CA GLY A 1031 23.15 23.79 -47.00
C GLY A 1031 21.94 23.27 -47.78
N VAL A 1032 21.24 22.22 -47.31
CA VAL A 1032 20.08 21.64 -48.00
C VAL A 1032 18.76 21.96 -47.29
N ASN A 1033 18.68 21.75 -45.98
CA ASN A 1033 17.49 22.04 -45.18
C ASN A 1033 17.81 22.85 -43.91
N GLY A 1034 19.07 23.26 -43.74
CA GLY A 1034 19.53 24.01 -42.59
C GLY A 1034 21.04 24.26 -42.59
N ARG A 1035 21.53 24.81 -41.47
CA ARG A 1035 22.96 25.01 -41.16
C ARG A 1035 23.27 24.40 -39.79
N VAL A 1036 24.40 23.71 -39.69
CA VAL A 1036 24.92 23.16 -38.43
C VAL A 1036 26.20 23.88 -38.04
N ILE A 1037 26.26 24.37 -36.80
CA ILE A 1037 27.30 25.30 -36.35
C ILE A 1037 27.90 24.80 -35.05
N GLU A 1038 29.20 24.95 -34.83
CA GLU A 1038 29.82 24.51 -33.57
C GLU A 1038 29.25 25.26 -32.36
N ILE A 1039 29.13 24.56 -31.23
CA ILE A 1039 28.60 25.15 -30.00
C ILE A 1039 29.52 26.29 -29.54
N GLY A 1040 28.94 27.48 -29.37
CA GLY A 1040 29.67 28.67 -28.91
C GLY A 1040 30.29 29.51 -30.03
N ASP A 1041 30.25 29.06 -31.29
CA ASP A 1041 30.74 29.83 -32.43
C ASP A 1041 29.75 30.95 -32.80
N THR A 1042 29.95 32.11 -32.16
CA THR A 1042 29.05 33.27 -32.25
C THR A 1042 29.09 33.90 -33.64
N ASP A 1043 30.24 33.93 -34.29
CA ASP A 1043 30.44 34.59 -35.58
C ASP A 1043 29.86 33.73 -36.71
N ALA A 1044 30.06 32.41 -36.68
CA ALA A 1044 29.44 31.51 -37.64
C ALA A 1044 27.92 31.49 -37.51
N PHE A 1045 27.38 31.50 -36.27
CA PHE A 1045 25.93 31.56 -36.04
C PHE A 1045 25.32 32.85 -36.56
N ARG A 1046 25.99 33.98 -36.31
CA ARG A 1046 25.60 35.27 -36.89
C ARG A 1046 25.63 35.26 -38.42
N GLY A 1047 26.72 34.78 -39.01
CA GLY A 1047 26.88 34.70 -40.46
C GLY A 1047 25.77 33.87 -41.12
N ALA A 1048 25.38 32.74 -40.52
CA ALA A 1048 24.28 31.92 -41.04
C ALA A 1048 22.92 32.65 -41.03
N ILE A 1049 22.67 33.50 -40.03
CA ILE A 1049 21.45 34.32 -39.99
C ILE A 1049 21.53 35.42 -41.06
N GLU A 1050 22.67 36.10 -41.18
CA GLU A 1050 22.89 37.15 -42.19
C GLU A 1050 22.77 36.61 -43.63
N ASP A 1051 23.27 35.41 -43.88
CA ASP A 1051 23.13 34.72 -45.16
C ASP A 1051 21.65 34.40 -45.48
N ALA A 1052 20.89 33.94 -44.48
CA ALA A 1052 19.45 33.69 -44.64
C ALA A 1052 18.67 34.98 -44.92
N LEU A 1053 19.09 36.12 -44.33
CA LEU A 1053 18.52 37.44 -44.60
C LEU A 1053 18.87 37.96 -45.98
N ALA A 1054 20.09 37.72 -46.45
CA ALA A 1054 20.57 38.19 -47.75
C ALA A 1054 19.99 37.37 -48.92
N SER A 1055 19.66 36.10 -48.69
CA SER A 1055 19.16 35.19 -49.73
C SER A 1055 17.90 34.42 -49.30
N PRO A 1056 16.78 35.10 -48.98
CA PRO A 1056 15.56 34.44 -48.51
C PRO A 1056 14.93 33.52 -49.56
N ASP A 1057 15.19 33.75 -50.85
CA ASP A 1057 14.71 32.90 -51.95
C ASP A 1057 15.42 31.52 -52.01
N ARG A 1058 16.54 31.35 -51.29
CA ARG A 1058 17.22 30.06 -51.12
C ARG A 1058 16.57 29.19 -50.04
N LEU A 1059 15.69 29.76 -49.21
CA LEU A 1059 14.93 29.01 -48.23
C LEU A 1059 13.86 28.18 -48.94
N PRO A 1060 13.38 27.08 -48.33
CA PRO A 1060 12.36 26.23 -48.95
C PRO A 1060 11.13 27.04 -49.36
N ALA A 1061 10.72 26.95 -50.63
CA ALA A 1061 9.65 27.77 -51.21
C ALA A 1061 8.22 27.40 -50.74
N GLY A 1062 8.07 26.63 -49.66
CA GLY A 1062 6.82 26.00 -49.23
C GLY A 1062 6.52 24.69 -49.98
N GLY A 1063 5.38 24.06 -49.68
CA GLY A 1063 4.97 22.79 -50.28
C GLY A 1063 5.36 21.54 -49.48
N VAL A 1064 5.60 20.42 -50.16
CA VAL A 1064 6.00 19.15 -49.55
C VAL A 1064 7.52 19.14 -49.38
N ASN A 1065 8.01 18.97 -48.15
CA ASN A 1065 9.44 18.86 -47.91
C ASN A 1065 10.01 17.56 -48.54
N ALA A 1066 10.97 17.69 -49.45
CA ALA A 1066 11.66 16.55 -50.07
C ALA A 1066 12.40 15.66 -49.05
N MET A 1067 12.74 16.20 -47.88
CA MET A 1067 13.38 15.49 -46.77
C MET A 1067 12.37 14.87 -45.79
N LEU A 1068 11.06 15.05 -46.00
CA LEU A 1068 10.02 14.48 -45.15
C LEU A 1068 10.15 12.96 -44.96
N PRO A 1069 10.51 12.13 -45.97
CA PRO A 1069 10.71 10.69 -45.78
C PRO A 1069 11.83 10.32 -44.80
N ARG A 1070 12.72 11.28 -44.45
CA ARG A 1070 13.75 11.07 -43.42
C ARG A 1070 13.24 11.37 -42.01
N ILE A 1071 12.15 12.13 -41.88
CA ILE A 1071 11.56 12.53 -40.60
C ILE A 1071 10.52 11.51 -40.19
N ARG A 1072 10.74 10.90 -39.02
CA ARG A 1072 9.89 9.84 -38.52
C ARG A 1072 8.62 10.37 -37.85
N GLY A 1073 7.48 9.76 -38.17
CA GLY A 1073 6.22 9.96 -37.44
C GLY A 1073 6.07 9.02 -36.23
N TYR A 1074 5.16 9.35 -35.31
CA TYR A 1074 4.89 8.46 -34.16
C TYR A 1074 4.39 7.08 -34.57
N ASP A 1075 3.63 6.97 -35.66
CA ASP A 1075 3.06 5.69 -36.11
C ASP A 1075 4.15 4.74 -36.62
N GLU A 1076 5.10 5.26 -37.41
CA GLU A 1076 6.28 4.52 -37.86
C GLU A 1076 7.18 4.10 -36.69
N GLN A 1077 7.38 4.99 -35.72
CA GLN A 1077 8.14 4.67 -34.51
C GLN A 1077 7.47 3.52 -33.72
N ALA A 1078 6.16 3.61 -33.50
CA ALA A 1078 5.39 2.64 -32.74
C ALA A 1078 5.36 1.26 -33.43
N ALA A 1079 5.22 1.22 -34.76
CA ALA A 1079 5.26 -0.03 -35.53
C ALA A 1079 6.62 -0.74 -35.40
N GLU A 1080 7.72 0.01 -35.51
CA GLU A 1080 9.07 -0.55 -35.32
C GLU A 1080 9.28 -1.00 -33.86
N LEU A 1081 8.82 -0.20 -32.89
CA LEU A 1081 8.86 -0.55 -31.47
C LEU A 1081 8.11 -1.85 -31.19
N LYS A 1082 6.89 -2.00 -31.72
CA LYS A 1082 6.11 -3.24 -31.59
C LYS A 1082 6.89 -4.45 -32.09
N ALA A 1083 7.53 -4.34 -33.25
CA ALA A 1083 8.35 -5.43 -33.80
C ALA A 1083 9.55 -5.79 -32.89
N TYR A 1084 10.18 -4.80 -32.26
CA TYR A 1084 11.22 -5.05 -31.26
C TYR A 1084 10.67 -5.76 -30.01
N LEU A 1085 9.56 -5.26 -29.46
CA LEU A 1085 8.92 -5.83 -28.27
C LEU A 1085 8.43 -7.27 -28.49
N GLN A 1086 7.82 -7.55 -29.65
CA GLN A 1086 7.42 -8.91 -30.03
C GLN A 1086 8.61 -9.86 -30.12
N ARG A 1087 9.74 -9.40 -30.66
CA ARG A 1087 10.95 -10.22 -30.79
C ARG A 1087 11.51 -10.63 -29.44
N ILE A 1088 11.59 -9.71 -28.48
CA ILE A 1088 12.12 -10.03 -27.14
C ILE A 1088 11.12 -10.84 -26.31
N ALA A 1089 9.81 -10.61 -26.49
CA ALA A 1089 8.76 -11.41 -25.88
C ALA A 1089 8.74 -12.87 -26.40
N ALA A 1090 9.10 -13.10 -27.66
CA ALA A 1090 9.13 -14.43 -28.28
C ALA A 1090 10.44 -15.20 -28.04
N ALA A 1091 11.52 -14.55 -27.58
CA ALA A 1091 12.81 -15.21 -27.37
C ALA A 1091 12.71 -16.31 -26.28
N PRO A 1092 13.37 -17.47 -26.42
CA PRO A 1092 13.39 -18.51 -25.37
C PRO A 1092 14.02 -17.99 -24.07
N ALA A 1093 13.53 -18.43 -22.89
CA ALA A 1093 14.05 -17.98 -21.60
C ALA A 1093 15.59 -18.12 -21.44
N ALA A 1094 16.18 -19.16 -22.03
CA ALA A 1094 17.63 -19.39 -22.04
C ALA A 1094 18.41 -18.36 -22.90
N ALA A 1095 17.77 -17.75 -23.91
CA ALA A 1095 18.34 -16.68 -24.74
C ALA A 1095 18.04 -15.27 -24.18
N ARG A 1096 17.17 -15.15 -23.17
CA ARG A 1096 16.87 -13.88 -22.47
C ARG A 1096 17.95 -13.50 -21.45
N VAL A 1097 18.83 -14.44 -21.08
CA VAL A 1097 19.94 -14.26 -20.13
C VAL A 1097 21.28 -14.24 -20.89
N VAL A 1098 21.41 -13.37 -21.90
CA VAL A 1098 22.73 -13.12 -22.52
C VAL A 1098 23.42 -12.00 -21.75
N GLY A 1099 24.03 -12.35 -20.62
CA GLY A 1099 24.78 -11.40 -19.78
C GLY A 1099 25.60 -12.01 -18.64
N THR A 1100 25.70 -13.33 -18.49
CA THR A 1100 26.40 -13.96 -17.36
C THR A 1100 27.93 -13.99 -17.46
N THR A 1101 28.52 -13.57 -18.57
CA THR A 1101 29.95 -13.20 -18.53
C THR A 1101 30.07 -11.90 -17.77
N ARG A 1102 30.63 -11.91 -16.56
CA ARG A 1102 31.15 -10.73 -15.85
C ARG A 1102 31.99 -9.89 -16.83
N ARG A 1103 31.36 -8.96 -17.57
CA ARG A 1103 32.04 -8.05 -18.48
C ARG A 1103 32.65 -6.93 -17.64
N ALA A 1104 33.91 -6.64 -17.94
CA ALA A 1104 34.81 -5.93 -17.07
C ALA A 1104 34.50 -4.44 -16.96
N TRP A 1105 33.69 -4.05 -15.97
CA TRP A 1105 33.73 -2.70 -15.39
C TRP A 1105 34.94 -2.49 -14.45
N ARG A 1106 35.88 -3.44 -14.42
CA ARG A 1106 37.02 -3.47 -13.48
C ARG A 1106 38.37 -2.97 -14.04
N SER A 1107 38.50 -2.63 -15.32
CA SER A 1107 39.83 -2.49 -15.95
C SER A 1107 40.39 -1.08 -16.10
N SER A 1108 39.94 -0.07 -15.35
CA SER A 1108 40.57 1.27 -15.37
C SER A 1108 41.10 1.72 -14.00
N VAL A 1109 41.33 0.78 -13.08
CA VAL A 1109 42.19 1.02 -11.91
C VAL A 1109 43.65 0.79 -12.32
N ILE A 1110 44.36 1.86 -12.66
CA ILE A 1110 45.82 1.89 -12.61
C ILE A 1110 46.19 1.64 -11.13
N PRO A 1111 47.09 0.69 -10.80
CA PRO A 1111 47.50 0.49 -9.42
C PRO A 1111 48.17 1.77 -8.91
N ILE A 1112 47.58 2.40 -7.90
CA ILE A 1112 48.28 3.42 -7.12
C ILE A 1112 49.41 2.67 -6.42
N ALA A 1113 50.64 2.91 -6.87
CA ALA A 1113 51.84 2.47 -6.18
C ALA A 1113 51.75 2.97 -4.72
N ALA A 1114 51.79 2.04 -3.78
CA ALA A 1114 51.87 2.35 -2.37
C ALA A 1114 53.16 3.13 -2.12
N HIS A 1115 53.06 4.42 -1.85
CA HIS A 1115 54.15 5.17 -1.25
C HIS A 1115 54.37 4.62 0.16
N GLY A 1116 55.42 3.80 0.29
CA GLY A 1116 55.98 3.41 1.56
C GLY A 1116 56.49 4.65 2.29
N SER A 1117 55.97 4.84 3.49
CA SER A 1117 56.55 5.66 4.53
C SER A 1117 57.91 5.08 4.95
N GLY A 1118 58.98 5.82 4.67
CA GLY A 1118 60.30 5.65 5.29
C GLY A 1118 60.70 6.97 5.97
N PRO A 1119 61.30 6.96 7.17
CA PRO A 1119 61.49 8.15 7.98
C PRO A 1119 62.84 8.84 7.73
N GLY A 1120 62.87 10.16 7.88
CA GLY A 1120 64.03 10.94 8.33
C GLY A 1120 64.97 11.50 7.25
N ALA A 1121 64.88 12.82 7.04
CA ALA A 1121 65.97 13.82 7.06
C ALA A 1121 65.49 15.10 6.36
#